data_AF-A0A8T5QCS4-F1
#
_entry.id   AF-A0A8T5QCS4-F1
#
_cell.length_a   1.000
_cell.length_b   1.000
_cell.length_c   1.000
_cell.angle_alpha   90.00
_cell.angle_beta   90.00
_cell.angle_gamma   90.00
#
_symmetry.space_group_name_H-M   'P 1'
#
loop_
_entity.id
_entity.type
_entity.pdbx_description
1 polymer ?
#
loop_
_entity_poly.entity_id
_entity_poly.type
_entity_poly.pdbx_seq_one_letter_code
_entity_poly.pdbx_strand_id
1 'polypeptide(L)'
;MNFGSNYFNEYYHALDRDYGQVEPSDIPSAPGEPVDTSNLGPREIGTSTNPMAHQTTSFAEKIRAGASKIELSFLGQGKTDSQRPGPEAFGRRDREDIRGLADINKIRTSVHASWHGGSLAGLGKEGFSDQMRQQAITEIERAIHFASEATKGGAVVFHTGEWQRPITDVRGGFRGYPDEEKTTPIMVVDSQTGDVNAVRRDQLVFEPKFYTAAEYEKVLRRPLVGKTDSQGNTIEANDWVNMKGEAIKREWVVSKNPEEVEKLFDRVPVWNAAKTNFEVEKRNYDFFKDEAERLSKKTDKTISPEILFFKSQLADQVSQSKGQSLYYAQRYDDYKKAADEIRKALAFYNSIEKNIPEEKKWELMQQKGFRYLDINKFVLPRNLLPSEYLKEELKEAEDHMRHVHEASASADARAKQVMDRMNRVETIKNYGLSKTAETIGTLGVKAMKFTDTHRKELNEPIFIAPENWRPEEYGSHPDEIGNIVKKSRENMVQQLVKEGYGEEAARSKAKEHIKATIDVGHFNMWRKHFEAREGETSMQREKRFNKWLLKETKKLAEEGLLGHVHLTDNFGYDDEHLTPGEGNIPMKEFIKNMEEAGLDDFIAEPGSFNPNTMMADTWALMGSPIYSTAKAPTFRSVHEQHFGYHNPATYIVGAYAPSNEWRLWSEVPME
;
A
#
# COMPACT_ATOMS: atom_id res chain seq x y z
N MET A 1 -74.44 -25.64 -42.27
CA MET A 1 -73.84 -24.30 -42.42
C MET A 1 -73.75 -23.66 -41.04
N ASN A 2 -72.52 -23.45 -40.59
CA ASN A 2 -71.95 -22.28 -39.90
C ASN A 2 -72.61 -21.58 -38.68
N PHE A 3 -71.70 -21.38 -37.69
CA PHE A 3 -71.60 -20.37 -36.60
C PHE A 3 -72.68 -20.37 -35.49
N GLY A 4 -72.37 -20.16 -34.21
CA GLY A 4 -71.12 -19.77 -33.54
C GLY A 4 -71.34 -19.40 -32.06
N SER A 5 -70.31 -18.81 -31.46
CA SER A 5 -70.18 -18.16 -30.13
C SER A 5 -69.70 -19.03 -28.96
N ASN A 6 -68.37 -18.98 -28.76
CA ASN A 6 -67.63 -19.29 -27.54
C ASN A 6 -67.63 -18.08 -26.61
N TYR A 7 -67.93 -18.31 -25.33
CA TYR A 7 -67.45 -17.54 -24.18
C TYR A 7 -67.62 -18.42 -22.95
N PHE A 8 -66.55 -19.00 -22.41
CA PHE A 8 -66.40 -19.26 -20.96
C PHE A 8 -64.91 -19.42 -20.62
N ASN A 9 -64.53 -18.77 -19.51
CA ASN A 9 -63.19 -18.71 -18.93
C ASN A 9 -62.60 -20.11 -18.67
N GLU A 10 -61.43 -20.39 -19.24
CA GLU A 10 -60.59 -21.51 -18.81
C GLU A 10 -59.65 -21.04 -17.70
N TYR A 11 -59.79 -21.69 -16.54
CA TYR A 11 -58.91 -21.60 -15.39
C TYR A 11 -57.62 -22.35 -15.74
N TYR A 12 -56.51 -21.63 -15.94
CA TYR A 12 -55.19 -22.27 -16.13
C TYR A 12 -54.57 -22.61 -14.78
N HIS A 13 -54.28 -23.89 -14.53
CA HIS A 13 -53.48 -24.35 -13.41
C HIS A 13 -52.00 -24.41 -13.81
N ALA A 14 -51.08 -24.12 -12.90
CA ALA A 14 -49.62 -24.12 -13.16
C ALA A 14 -49.02 -25.49 -13.54
N LEU A 15 -49.85 -26.54 -13.59
CA LEU A 15 -49.47 -27.91 -13.94
C LEU A 15 -49.96 -28.33 -15.33
N ASP A 16 -50.77 -27.52 -16.02
CA ASP A 16 -51.21 -27.77 -17.41
C ASP A 16 -50.17 -27.28 -18.44
N ARG A 17 -48.87 -27.43 -18.14
CA ARG A 17 -47.83 -27.33 -19.17
C ARG A 17 -47.83 -28.62 -19.97
N ASP A 18 -48.61 -28.59 -21.05
CA ASP A 18 -48.47 -29.47 -22.19
C ASP A 18 -46.98 -29.65 -22.54
N TYR A 19 -46.59 -30.86 -22.93
CA TYR A 19 -45.24 -31.23 -23.37
C TYR A 19 -44.93 -30.59 -24.74
N GLY A 20 -45.00 -29.26 -24.81
CA GLY A 20 -44.57 -28.47 -25.95
C GLY A 20 -43.06 -28.56 -26.08
N GLN A 21 -42.59 -28.79 -27.30
CA GLN A 21 -41.18 -28.77 -27.64
C GLN A 21 -40.58 -27.43 -27.17
N VAL A 22 -39.65 -27.53 -26.21
CA VAL A 22 -38.81 -26.40 -25.81
C VAL A 22 -37.97 -26.04 -27.03
N GLU A 23 -38.23 -24.87 -27.62
CA GLU A 23 -37.37 -24.32 -28.67
C GLU A 23 -35.97 -24.09 -28.07
N PRO A 24 -34.87 -24.44 -28.77
CA PRO A 24 -33.51 -24.37 -28.23
C PRO A 24 -33.09 -22.99 -27.69
N SER A 25 -33.83 -21.93 -28.05
CA SER A 25 -33.63 -20.56 -27.57
C SER A 25 -34.13 -20.29 -26.15
N ASP A 26 -34.98 -21.16 -25.58
CA ASP A 26 -35.48 -21.05 -24.21
C ASP A 26 -34.65 -21.88 -23.22
N ILE A 27 -33.60 -22.54 -23.70
CA ILE A 27 -32.59 -23.21 -22.89
C ILE A 27 -31.54 -22.14 -22.54
N PRO A 28 -31.30 -21.84 -21.24
CA PRO A 28 -30.16 -21.02 -20.83
C PRO A 28 -28.90 -21.56 -21.50
N SER A 29 -28.02 -20.67 -21.98
CA SER A 29 -26.73 -21.09 -22.54
C SER A 29 -26.07 -22.09 -21.60
N ALA A 30 -25.77 -23.30 -22.12
CA ALA A 30 -25.33 -24.42 -21.31
C ALA A 30 -24.17 -24.01 -20.38
N PRO A 31 -24.27 -24.24 -19.06
CA PRO A 31 -23.14 -24.09 -18.15
C PRO A 31 -21.94 -24.87 -18.69
N GLY A 32 -20.77 -24.26 -18.65
CA GLY A 32 -19.57 -24.68 -19.38
C GLY A 32 -19.30 -26.19 -19.32
N GLU A 33 -18.70 -26.75 -20.37
CA GLU A 33 -18.31 -28.18 -20.41
C GLU A 33 -17.48 -28.58 -19.18
N PRO A 34 -17.61 -29.78 -18.60
CA PRO A 34 -16.83 -30.14 -17.41
C PRO A 34 -15.33 -30.06 -17.71
N VAL A 35 -14.51 -29.82 -16.68
CA VAL A 35 -13.07 -30.12 -16.80
C VAL A 35 -12.92 -31.63 -16.96
N ASP A 36 -12.34 -32.08 -18.07
CA ASP A 36 -12.05 -33.51 -18.28
C ASP A 36 -11.14 -34.02 -17.15
N THR A 37 -11.73 -34.81 -16.26
CA THR A 37 -11.11 -35.50 -15.12
C THR A 37 -10.13 -34.63 -14.30
N SER A 38 -10.63 -33.55 -13.71
CA SER A 38 -9.98 -32.95 -12.53
C SER A 38 -9.86 -34.00 -11.43
N ASN A 39 -8.69 -34.11 -10.76
CA ASN A 39 -8.60 -34.93 -9.54
C ASN A 39 -9.19 -34.21 -8.32
N LEU A 40 -9.46 -32.91 -8.44
CA LEU A 40 -10.13 -32.12 -7.42
C LEU A 40 -11.63 -32.45 -7.40
N GLY A 41 -12.14 -32.77 -6.22
CA GLY A 41 -13.56 -33.00 -5.99
C GLY A 41 -14.04 -32.42 -4.66
N PRO A 42 -15.11 -32.97 -4.07
CA PRO A 42 -15.65 -32.50 -2.80
C PRO A 42 -14.70 -32.66 -1.62
N ARG A 43 -13.51 -33.26 -1.77
CA ARG A 43 -12.44 -33.30 -0.74
C ARG A 43 -11.49 -32.11 -0.81
N GLU A 44 -11.26 -31.57 -2.00
CA GLU A 44 -10.27 -30.51 -2.25
C GLU A 44 -10.93 -29.13 -2.29
N ILE A 45 -12.22 -29.06 -2.64
CA ILE A 45 -13.01 -27.83 -2.76
C ILE A 45 -13.95 -27.69 -1.56
N GLY A 46 -13.80 -26.58 -0.82
CA GLY A 46 -14.65 -26.20 0.31
C GLY A 46 -15.37 -24.88 0.10
N THR A 47 -15.90 -24.33 1.20
CA THR A 47 -16.64 -23.06 1.23
C THR A 47 -16.40 -22.30 2.53
N SER A 48 -16.72 -21.01 2.55
CA SER A 48 -16.67 -20.21 3.77
C SER A 48 -18.02 -20.18 4.52
N THR A 49 -17.94 -19.95 5.83
CA THR A 49 -19.11 -19.70 6.69
C THR A 49 -19.68 -18.30 6.45
N ASN A 50 -20.94 -18.09 6.83
CA ASN A 50 -21.49 -16.73 6.84
C ASN A 50 -20.84 -15.91 7.97
N PRO A 51 -20.13 -14.81 7.68
CA PRO A 51 -19.39 -14.05 8.68
C PRO A 51 -20.26 -13.24 9.65
N MET A 52 -21.55 -13.09 9.36
CA MET A 52 -22.54 -12.45 10.26
C MET A 52 -23.26 -13.47 11.16
N ALA A 53 -23.11 -14.77 10.89
CA ALA A 53 -23.79 -15.83 11.63
C ALA A 53 -22.96 -16.31 12.82
N HIS A 54 -23.61 -17.07 13.70
CA HIS A 54 -22.89 -17.83 14.73
C HIS A 54 -22.06 -18.93 14.07
N GLN A 55 -20.73 -18.86 14.24
CA GLN A 55 -19.80 -19.68 13.48
C GLN A 55 -20.00 -21.19 13.69
N THR A 56 -20.27 -21.66 14.92
CA THR A 56 -20.53 -23.08 15.17
C THR A 56 -21.74 -23.61 14.39
N THR A 57 -22.80 -22.79 14.27
CA THR A 57 -24.02 -23.16 13.55
C THR A 57 -23.76 -23.18 12.05
N SER A 58 -23.13 -22.12 11.53
CA SER A 58 -22.78 -22.02 10.12
C SER A 58 -21.81 -23.13 9.70
N PHE A 59 -20.83 -23.46 10.54
CA PHE A 59 -19.91 -24.58 10.33
C PHE A 59 -20.66 -25.91 10.20
N ALA A 60 -21.59 -26.19 11.13
CA ALA A 60 -22.42 -27.40 11.06
C ALA A 60 -23.34 -27.45 9.83
N GLU A 61 -23.84 -26.30 9.37
CA GLU A 61 -24.62 -26.19 8.12
C GLU A 61 -23.76 -26.55 6.90
N LYS A 62 -22.53 -26.04 6.82
CA LYS A 62 -21.62 -26.36 5.71
C LYS A 62 -21.19 -27.83 5.70
N ILE A 63 -21.00 -28.44 6.87
CA ILE A 63 -20.79 -29.90 6.98
C ILE A 63 -21.99 -30.65 6.37
N ARG A 64 -23.23 -30.27 6.72
CA ARG A 64 -24.43 -30.90 6.19
C ARG A 64 -24.61 -30.69 4.68
N ALA A 65 -24.09 -29.57 4.15
CA ALA A 65 -24.03 -29.32 2.71
C ALA A 65 -22.97 -30.17 1.98
N GLY A 66 -22.18 -30.97 2.71
CA GLY A 66 -21.18 -31.88 2.16
C GLY A 66 -19.80 -31.25 1.98
N ALA A 67 -19.54 -30.07 2.56
CA ALA A 67 -18.21 -29.45 2.51
C ALA A 67 -17.21 -30.30 3.32
N SER A 68 -16.06 -30.59 2.72
CA SER A 68 -14.92 -31.23 3.41
C SER A 68 -13.88 -30.22 3.90
N LYS A 69 -13.98 -28.98 3.42
CA LYS A 69 -13.19 -27.85 3.89
C LYS A 69 -14.07 -26.67 4.18
N ILE A 70 -13.81 -26.02 5.30
CA ILE A 70 -14.59 -24.89 5.74
C ILE A 70 -13.67 -23.79 6.23
N GLU A 71 -13.77 -22.64 5.59
CA GLU A 71 -13.17 -21.41 6.08
C GLU A 71 -14.11 -20.71 7.07
N LEU A 72 -13.62 -20.35 8.24
CA LEU A 72 -14.36 -19.56 9.21
C LEU A 72 -14.08 -18.07 8.98
N SER A 73 -15.08 -17.34 8.51
CA SER A 73 -14.94 -15.92 8.16
C SER A 73 -15.50 -15.00 9.23
N PHE A 74 -14.86 -13.84 9.41
CA PHE A 74 -15.23 -12.85 10.43
C PHE A 74 -15.40 -11.45 9.84
N LEU A 75 -16.36 -10.69 10.38
CA LEU A 75 -16.61 -9.28 10.02
C LEU A 75 -16.26 -8.30 11.14
N GLY A 76 -16.34 -8.74 12.40
CA GLY A 76 -16.05 -7.89 13.56
C GLY A 76 -14.56 -7.59 13.71
N GLN A 77 -14.24 -6.35 14.08
CA GLN A 77 -12.89 -5.88 14.40
C GLN A 77 -12.89 -5.22 15.79
N GLY A 78 -11.78 -5.30 16.51
CA GLY A 78 -11.65 -4.61 17.80
C GLY A 78 -12.51 -5.28 18.88
N LYS A 79 -13.46 -4.56 19.49
CA LYS A 79 -14.41 -5.17 20.43
C LYS A 79 -15.55 -5.80 19.63
N THR A 80 -15.70 -7.12 19.75
CA THR A 80 -16.71 -7.90 19.03
C THR A 80 -17.79 -8.43 19.97
N ASP A 81 -18.95 -8.74 19.40
CA ASP A 81 -20.11 -9.30 20.11
C ASP A 81 -20.91 -10.23 19.20
N SER A 82 -22.09 -10.67 19.63
CA SER A 82 -22.93 -11.59 18.86
C SER A 82 -23.54 -10.98 17.59
N GLN A 83 -23.58 -9.65 17.46
CA GLN A 83 -24.10 -8.97 16.26
C GLN A 83 -22.99 -8.70 15.26
N ARG A 84 -21.77 -8.46 15.74
CA ARG A 84 -20.57 -8.29 14.91
C ARG A 84 -19.50 -9.27 15.38
N PRO A 85 -19.69 -10.57 15.10
CA PRO A 85 -18.79 -11.61 15.58
C PRO A 85 -17.41 -11.45 14.95
N GLY A 86 -16.40 -11.52 15.81
CA GLY A 86 -15.02 -11.80 15.41
C GLY A 86 -14.47 -12.94 16.26
N PRO A 87 -13.17 -13.27 16.11
CA PRO A 87 -12.59 -14.44 16.75
C PRO A 87 -12.84 -14.50 18.26
N GLU A 88 -12.69 -13.37 18.97
CA GLU A 88 -12.86 -13.28 20.44
C GLU A 88 -14.33 -13.33 20.91
N ALA A 89 -15.32 -13.25 20.02
CA ALA A 89 -16.73 -13.39 20.41
C ALA A 89 -17.11 -14.84 20.76
N PHE A 90 -16.28 -15.82 20.36
CA PHE A 90 -16.51 -17.25 20.58
C PHE A 90 -15.73 -17.73 21.80
N GLY A 91 -16.46 -18.21 22.80
CA GLY A 91 -15.87 -18.70 24.05
C GLY A 91 -15.20 -20.05 23.87
N ARG A 92 -14.54 -20.54 24.93
CA ARG A 92 -13.82 -21.83 24.90
C ARG A 92 -14.70 -22.99 24.43
N ARG A 93 -15.96 -23.06 24.90
CA ARG A 93 -16.89 -24.13 24.53
C ARG A 93 -17.22 -24.11 23.04
N ASP A 94 -17.49 -22.93 22.47
CA ASP A 94 -17.78 -22.83 21.04
C ASP A 94 -16.59 -23.28 20.18
N ARG A 95 -15.37 -22.93 20.61
CA ARG A 95 -14.13 -23.33 19.94
C ARG A 95 -13.89 -24.85 20.04
N GLU A 96 -14.12 -25.43 21.21
CA GLU A 96 -14.07 -26.89 21.43
C GLU A 96 -15.12 -27.61 20.55
N ASP A 97 -16.34 -27.07 20.45
CA ASP A 97 -17.41 -27.61 19.63
C ASP A 97 -17.05 -27.54 18.13
N ILE A 98 -16.54 -26.40 17.64
CA ILE A 98 -16.07 -26.25 16.24
C ILE A 98 -14.95 -27.25 15.95
N ARG A 99 -13.95 -27.34 16.83
CA ARG A 99 -12.84 -28.29 16.69
C ARG A 99 -13.32 -29.73 16.68
N GLY A 100 -14.23 -30.09 17.58
CA GLY A 100 -14.81 -31.43 17.67
C GLY A 100 -15.59 -31.78 16.41
N LEU A 101 -16.40 -30.86 15.90
CA LEU A 101 -17.10 -31.01 14.63
C LEU A 101 -16.13 -31.21 13.47
N ALA A 102 -15.04 -30.42 13.42
CA ALA A 102 -14.01 -30.56 12.40
C ALA A 102 -13.32 -31.92 12.48
N ASP A 103 -12.99 -32.40 13.68
CA ASP A 103 -12.30 -33.67 13.89
C ASP A 103 -13.17 -34.88 13.50
N ILE A 104 -14.41 -34.92 14.00
CA ILE A 104 -15.36 -36.02 13.78
C ILE A 104 -15.67 -36.17 12.29
N ASN A 105 -15.87 -35.04 11.60
CA ASN A 105 -16.22 -35.01 10.18
C ASN A 105 -14.99 -34.94 9.26
N LYS A 106 -13.77 -34.93 9.83
CA LYS A 106 -12.49 -34.82 9.11
C LYS A 106 -12.43 -33.61 8.17
N ILE A 107 -12.92 -32.48 8.66
CA ILE A 107 -12.96 -31.21 7.93
C ILE A 107 -11.59 -30.53 8.00
N ARG A 108 -11.07 -30.12 6.84
CA ARG A 108 -9.94 -29.19 6.77
C ARG A 108 -10.44 -27.77 7.02
N THR A 109 -9.66 -26.96 7.72
CA THR A 109 -10.12 -25.65 8.18
C THR A 109 -9.16 -24.55 7.75
N SER A 110 -9.69 -23.37 7.50
CA SER A 110 -8.96 -22.10 7.45
C SER A 110 -9.73 -21.03 8.20
N VAL A 111 -9.11 -19.87 8.41
CA VAL A 111 -9.72 -18.73 9.09
C VAL A 111 -9.50 -17.48 8.27
N HIS A 112 -10.57 -16.79 7.91
CA HIS A 112 -10.49 -15.45 7.34
C HIS A 112 -10.57 -14.41 8.47
N ALA A 113 -9.47 -13.67 8.69
CA ALA A 113 -9.48 -12.55 9.62
C ALA A 113 -10.42 -11.43 9.13
N SER A 114 -10.75 -10.48 10.01
CA SER A 114 -11.73 -9.43 9.69
C SER A 114 -11.38 -8.69 8.39
N TRP A 115 -12.32 -8.59 7.46
CA TRP A 115 -12.12 -7.95 6.14
C TRP A 115 -11.65 -6.49 6.22
N HIS A 116 -11.93 -5.78 7.31
CA HIS A 116 -11.60 -4.36 7.45
C HIS A 116 -10.25 -4.11 8.13
N GLY A 117 -9.30 -5.04 7.99
CA GLY A 117 -7.92 -4.85 8.44
C GLY A 117 -7.30 -3.70 7.66
N GLY A 118 -7.12 -2.54 8.31
CA GLY A 118 -6.36 -1.44 7.71
C GLY A 118 -4.94 -1.87 7.31
N SER A 119 -4.24 -1.01 6.57
CA SER A 119 -2.88 -1.29 6.05
C SER A 119 -1.96 -1.97 7.07
N LEU A 120 -1.31 -3.07 6.66
CA LEU A 120 -0.33 -3.80 7.47
C LEU A 120 0.96 -3.01 7.64
N ALA A 121 1.23 -2.04 6.77
CA ALA A 121 2.29 -1.05 6.97
C ALA A 121 1.93 0.00 8.05
N GLY A 122 0.67 0.09 8.45
CA GLY A 122 0.17 1.05 9.42
C GLY A 122 -0.20 2.41 8.81
N LEU A 123 -0.54 2.47 7.52
CA LEU A 123 -0.98 3.70 6.87
C LEU A 123 -2.39 4.11 7.35
N GLY A 124 -2.51 5.35 7.83
CA GLY A 124 -3.77 6.01 8.14
C GLY A 124 -3.88 7.40 7.53
N LYS A 125 -4.83 8.19 8.04
CA LYS A 125 -5.09 9.55 7.55
C LYS A 125 -3.91 10.51 7.78
N GLU A 126 -3.15 10.31 8.85
CA GLU A 126 -2.03 11.16 9.25
C GLU A 126 -0.68 10.66 8.72
N GLY A 127 -0.66 9.54 7.98
CA GLY A 127 0.55 8.87 7.52
C GLY A 127 0.75 7.50 8.15
N PHE A 128 1.96 6.98 8.12
CA PHE A 128 2.29 5.68 8.70
C PHE A 128 2.48 5.78 10.21
N SER A 129 1.83 4.88 10.96
CA SER A 129 1.93 4.82 12.41
C SER A 129 2.12 3.40 12.93
N ASP A 130 3.09 3.24 13.82
CA ASP A 130 3.34 1.98 14.54
C ASP A 130 2.14 1.56 15.39
N GLN A 131 1.33 2.52 15.87
CA GLN A 131 0.10 2.21 16.60
C GLN A 131 -0.93 1.51 15.71
N MET A 132 -1.14 1.99 14.49
CA MET A 132 -2.04 1.36 13.52
C MET A 132 -1.52 0.00 13.08
N ARG A 133 -0.20 -0.11 12.87
CA ARG A 133 0.46 -1.39 12.59
C ARG A 133 0.21 -2.40 13.71
N GLN A 134 0.33 -1.97 14.97
CA GLN A 134 0.08 -2.83 16.13
C GLN A 134 -1.40 -3.25 16.22
N GLN A 135 -2.35 -2.39 15.84
CA GLN A 135 -3.76 -2.76 15.75
C GLN A 135 -4.01 -3.85 14.70
N ALA A 136 -3.40 -3.72 13.52
CA ALA A 136 -3.49 -4.75 12.47
C ALA A 136 -2.87 -6.08 12.92
N ILE A 137 -1.70 -6.04 13.56
CA ILE A 137 -1.05 -7.23 14.15
C ILE A 137 -1.98 -7.90 15.18
N THR A 138 -2.58 -7.10 16.07
CA THR A 138 -3.45 -7.63 17.12
C THR A 138 -4.70 -8.29 16.53
N GLU A 139 -5.28 -7.70 15.49
CA GLU A 139 -6.46 -8.27 14.84
C GLU A 139 -6.17 -9.61 14.15
N ILE A 140 -5.06 -9.70 13.41
CA ILE A 140 -4.68 -10.97 12.78
C ILE A 140 -4.22 -12.00 13.81
N GLU A 141 -3.55 -11.58 14.89
CA GLU A 141 -3.16 -12.46 16.00
C GLU A 141 -4.37 -13.11 16.66
N ARG A 142 -5.49 -12.41 16.78
CA ARG A 142 -6.74 -12.99 17.30
C ARG A 142 -7.27 -14.11 16.40
N ALA A 143 -7.16 -13.95 15.09
CA ALA A 143 -7.49 -15.00 14.12
C ALA A 143 -6.52 -16.19 14.21
N ILE A 144 -5.22 -15.93 14.37
CA ILE A 144 -4.20 -16.99 14.61
C ILE A 144 -4.52 -17.75 15.91
N HIS A 145 -4.83 -17.03 16.99
CA HIS A 145 -5.21 -17.63 18.26
C HIS A 145 -6.46 -18.49 18.11
N PHE A 146 -7.49 -17.99 17.42
CA PHE A 146 -8.69 -18.76 17.11
C PHE A 146 -8.41 -20.00 16.27
N ALA A 147 -7.61 -19.90 15.21
CA ALA A 147 -7.17 -21.07 14.44
C ALA A 147 -6.50 -22.12 15.34
N SER A 148 -5.66 -21.67 16.28
CA SER A 148 -4.94 -22.57 17.19
C SER A 148 -5.81 -23.29 18.21
N GLU A 149 -7.02 -22.83 18.48
CA GLU A 149 -7.93 -23.40 19.49
C GLU A 149 -9.22 -24.00 18.93
N ALA A 150 -9.77 -23.42 17.87
CA ALA A 150 -11.07 -23.79 17.32
C ALA A 150 -10.95 -24.68 16.07
N THR A 151 -9.79 -24.69 15.42
CA THR A 151 -9.62 -25.38 14.14
C THR A 151 -8.57 -26.49 14.23
N LYS A 152 -8.27 -27.12 13.09
CA LYS A 152 -7.25 -28.16 12.94
C LYS A 152 -5.99 -27.64 12.23
N GLY A 153 -5.79 -26.33 12.21
CA GLY A 153 -4.70 -25.65 11.53
C GLY A 153 -5.17 -24.94 10.27
N GLY A 154 -4.24 -24.68 9.36
CA GLY A 154 -4.53 -24.14 8.02
C GLY A 154 -4.19 -22.66 7.86
N ALA A 155 -4.70 -22.09 6.76
CA ALA A 155 -4.47 -20.69 6.41
C ALA A 155 -5.18 -19.75 7.40
N VAL A 156 -4.51 -18.67 7.76
CA VAL A 156 -5.11 -17.46 8.33
C VAL A 156 -5.04 -16.38 7.27
N VAL A 157 -6.16 -16.16 6.61
CA VAL A 157 -6.30 -15.28 5.45
C VAL A 157 -6.64 -13.87 5.88
N PHE A 158 -6.07 -12.89 5.19
CA PHE A 158 -6.44 -11.49 5.33
C PHE A 158 -6.10 -10.77 4.04
N HIS A 159 -6.92 -9.79 3.68
CA HIS A 159 -6.66 -9.00 2.51
C HIS A 159 -5.46 -8.07 2.71
N THR A 160 -4.68 -7.92 1.64
CA THR A 160 -3.79 -6.79 1.44
C THR A 160 -4.59 -5.55 1.04
N GLY A 161 -3.93 -4.39 0.98
CA GLY A 161 -4.58 -3.11 0.72
C GLY A 161 -3.77 -1.96 1.31
N GLU A 162 -2.47 -1.92 0.98
CA GLU A 162 -1.51 -1.16 1.79
C GLU A 162 -1.59 0.36 1.57
N TRP A 163 -1.40 0.79 0.34
CA TRP A 163 -1.54 2.18 -0.05
C TRP A 163 -2.02 2.25 -1.49
N GLN A 164 -2.71 3.33 -1.83
CA GLN A 164 -3.13 3.58 -3.20
C GLN A 164 -1.92 3.91 -4.07
N ARG A 165 -1.93 3.45 -5.32
CA ARG A 165 -0.91 3.79 -6.30
C ARG A 165 -1.54 3.92 -7.69
N PRO A 166 -0.90 4.63 -8.63
CA PRO A 166 -1.35 4.63 -10.02
C PRO A 166 -1.29 3.22 -10.62
N ILE A 167 -2.34 2.82 -11.34
CA ILE A 167 -2.40 1.51 -12.02
C ILE A 167 -1.26 1.36 -13.04
N THR A 168 -0.85 2.46 -13.66
CA THR A 168 0.29 2.54 -14.58
C THR A 168 1.65 2.20 -13.96
N ASP A 169 1.78 2.17 -12.63
CA ASP A 169 3.04 1.81 -11.96
C ASP A 169 3.33 0.28 -11.99
N VAL A 170 2.38 -0.56 -12.45
CA VAL A 170 2.59 -2.01 -12.65
C VAL A 170 2.84 -2.38 -14.09
N ARG A 171 3.52 -3.52 -14.29
CA ARG A 171 3.65 -4.12 -15.61
C ARG A 171 2.34 -4.79 -16.03
N GLY A 172 2.13 -4.91 -17.34
CA GLY A 172 0.99 -5.65 -17.91
C GLY A 172 0.18 -4.85 -18.92
N GLY A 173 0.45 -3.55 -19.06
CA GLY A 173 -0.30 -2.68 -19.95
C GLY A 173 -1.65 -2.32 -19.34
N PHE A 174 -1.61 -1.82 -18.11
CA PHE A 174 -2.79 -1.38 -17.37
C PHE A 174 -2.81 0.15 -17.27
N ARG A 175 -4.00 0.72 -17.30
CA ARG A 175 -4.23 2.15 -17.12
C ARG A 175 -5.55 2.39 -16.42
N GLY A 176 -5.53 3.19 -15.35
CA GLY A 176 -6.75 3.55 -14.61
C GLY A 176 -7.61 4.55 -15.39
N TYR A 177 -6.98 5.57 -15.97
CA TYR A 177 -7.64 6.61 -16.78
C TYR A 177 -6.65 7.29 -17.75
N PRO A 178 -7.12 7.96 -18.83
CA PRO A 178 -6.26 8.38 -19.95
C PRO A 178 -4.99 9.19 -19.61
N ASP A 179 -5.05 10.08 -18.61
CA ASP A 179 -3.92 10.93 -18.18
C ASP A 179 -3.35 10.56 -16.79
N GLU A 180 -3.53 9.32 -16.36
CA GLU A 180 -3.07 8.83 -15.04
C GLU A 180 -1.57 9.08 -14.83
N GLU A 181 -0.74 8.73 -15.82
CA GLU A 181 0.72 8.88 -15.71
C GLU A 181 1.18 10.33 -15.46
N LYS A 182 0.40 11.31 -15.94
CA LYS A 182 0.73 12.74 -15.86
C LYS A 182 0.17 13.40 -14.61
N THR A 183 -0.97 12.95 -14.11
CA THR A 183 -1.75 13.69 -13.12
C THR A 183 -1.73 13.07 -11.72
N THR A 184 -1.34 11.79 -11.61
CA THR A 184 -1.33 11.08 -10.33
C THR A 184 -0.23 11.62 -9.41
N PRO A 185 -0.51 11.79 -8.11
CA PRO A 185 0.49 12.21 -7.15
C PRO A 185 1.58 11.16 -6.97
N ILE A 186 2.81 11.65 -6.89
CA ILE A 186 3.96 10.98 -6.32
C ILE A 186 3.84 11.06 -4.80
N MET A 187 3.96 9.92 -4.14
CA MET A 187 3.96 9.87 -2.67
C MET A 187 5.34 9.49 -2.14
N VAL A 188 5.86 10.33 -1.26
CA VAL A 188 7.10 10.10 -0.53
C VAL A 188 6.85 10.16 0.97
N VAL A 189 7.72 9.54 1.75
CA VAL A 189 7.57 9.38 3.19
C VAL A 189 8.82 9.91 3.90
N ASP A 190 8.65 10.67 4.99
CA ASP A 190 9.75 10.87 5.94
C ASP A 190 9.91 9.60 6.78
N SER A 191 11.00 8.87 6.56
CA SER A 191 11.26 7.57 7.20
C SER A 191 11.35 7.60 8.73
N GLN A 192 11.50 8.78 9.36
CA GLN A 192 11.47 8.90 10.81
C GLN A 192 10.08 9.11 11.38
N THR A 193 9.26 9.95 10.74
CA THR A 193 7.94 10.33 11.27
C THR A 193 6.81 9.48 10.70
N GLY A 194 7.00 8.89 9.51
CA GLY A 194 5.95 8.22 8.77
C GLY A 194 5.07 9.18 7.96
N ASP A 195 5.38 10.48 7.95
CA ASP A 195 4.57 11.50 7.27
C ASP A 195 4.61 11.31 5.76
N VAL A 196 3.42 11.16 5.16
CA VAL A 196 3.26 11.02 3.72
C VAL A 196 3.09 12.38 3.06
N ASN A 197 3.87 12.63 2.01
CA ASN A 197 3.79 13.85 1.22
C ASN A 197 3.48 13.51 -0.22
N ALA A 198 2.43 14.14 -0.76
CA ALA A 198 1.99 13.95 -2.13
C ALA A 198 2.38 15.17 -2.98
N VAL A 199 3.01 14.93 -4.12
CA VAL A 199 3.32 15.96 -5.13
C VAL A 199 2.84 15.49 -6.49
N ARG A 200 2.06 16.32 -7.21
CA ARG A 200 1.51 15.92 -8.50
C ARG A 200 2.60 15.91 -9.58
N ARG A 201 2.59 14.91 -10.47
CA ARG A 201 3.56 14.77 -11.58
C ARG A 201 3.48 15.94 -12.59
N ASP A 202 2.33 16.59 -12.70
CA ASP A 202 2.12 17.77 -13.55
C ASP A 202 2.56 19.10 -12.91
N GLN A 203 2.96 19.07 -11.63
CA GLN A 203 3.46 20.25 -10.95
C GLN A 203 4.80 20.69 -11.56
N LEU A 204 4.89 21.97 -11.86
CA LEU A 204 6.10 22.58 -12.39
C LEU A 204 6.99 23.04 -11.24
N VAL A 205 8.28 22.73 -11.32
CA VAL A 205 9.30 23.24 -10.41
C VAL A 205 10.09 24.30 -11.16
N PHE A 206 10.29 25.45 -10.53
CA PHE A 206 11.03 26.57 -11.09
C PHE A 206 12.33 26.71 -10.31
N GLU A 207 13.44 26.38 -10.95
CA GLU A 207 14.76 26.38 -10.32
C GLU A 207 15.64 27.47 -10.94
N PRO A 208 16.51 28.15 -10.17
CA PRO A 208 17.53 29.00 -10.76
C PRO A 208 18.39 28.21 -11.74
N LYS A 209 18.69 28.79 -12.90
CA LYS A 209 19.67 28.22 -13.80
C LYS A 209 21.06 28.37 -13.18
N PHE A 210 21.76 27.26 -12.98
CA PHE A 210 23.12 27.26 -12.45
C PHE A 210 24.14 27.04 -13.56
N TYR A 211 25.30 27.71 -13.47
CA TYR A 211 26.40 27.46 -14.40
C TYR A 211 26.93 26.03 -14.24
N THR A 212 27.10 25.34 -15.37
CA THR A 212 27.95 24.16 -15.45
C THR A 212 29.43 24.55 -15.50
N ALA A 213 30.33 23.64 -15.16
CA ALA A 213 31.76 23.88 -15.23
C ALA A 213 32.19 24.37 -16.62
N ALA A 214 31.70 23.75 -17.70
CA ALA A 214 32.01 24.14 -19.08
C ALA A 214 31.51 25.55 -19.44
N GLU A 215 30.39 25.99 -18.86
CA GLU A 215 29.89 27.35 -19.06
C GLU A 215 30.66 28.36 -18.21
N TYR A 216 31.01 28.00 -16.97
CA TYR A 216 31.67 28.88 -16.02
C TYR A 216 33.16 29.13 -16.34
N GLU A 217 33.83 28.19 -17.03
CA GLU A 217 35.16 28.41 -17.62
C GLU A 217 35.23 29.69 -18.45
N LYS A 218 34.18 29.97 -19.23
CA LYS A 218 34.08 31.14 -20.09
C LYS A 218 33.90 32.42 -19.28
N VAL A 219 33.17 32.32 -18.16
CA VAL A 219 32.96 33.43 -17.21
C VAL A 219 34.26 33.78 -16.49
N LEU A 220 34.97 32.78 -15.96
CA LEU A 220 36.24 32.97 -15.25
C LEU A 220 37.44 33.19 -16.19
N ARG A 221 37.27 32.98 -17.50
CA ARG A 221 38.33 33.04 -18.52
C ARG A 221 39.54 32.16 -18.18
N ARG A 222 39.29 30.99 -17.59
CA ARG A 222 40.31 30.00 -17.25
C ARG A 222 39.74 28.57 -17.37
N PRO A 223 40.56 27.57 -17.76
CA PRO A 223 40.09 26.19 -17.84
C PRO A 223 39.89 25.60 -16.43
N LEU A 224 38.77 24.89 -16.26
CA LEU A 224 38.27 24.16 -15.10
C LEU A 224 38.09 22.67 -15.41
N VAL A 225 37.42 22.32 -16.53
CA VAL A 225 37.08 20.97 -16.93
C VAL A 225 38.35 20.13 -17.14
N GLY A 226 38.36 18.94 -16.56
CA GLY A 226 39.49 18.02 -16.56
C GLY A 226 40.58 18.35 -15.52
N LYS A 227 40.48 19.46 -14.78
CA LYS A 227 41.38 19.75 -13.66
C LYS A 227 40.89 19.13 -12.36
N THR A 228 41.82 18.96 -11.42
CA THR A 228 41.53 18.59 -10.04
C THR A 228 41.34 19.87 -9.21
N ASP A 229 40.23 19.95 -8.47
CA ASP A 229 39.97 21.06 -7.57
C ASP A 229 40.75 20.94 -6.24
N SER A 230 40.60 21.94 -5.36
CA SER A 230 41.26 21.98 -4.05
C SER A 230 40.83 20.86 -3.10
N GLN A 231 39.71 20.18 -3.41
CA GLN A 231 39.14 19.08 -2.64
C GLN A 231 39.54 17.71 -3.22
N GLY A 232 40.34 17.68 -4.29
CA GLY A 232 40.80 16.46 -4.94
C GLY A 232 39.82 15.89 -5.98
N ASN A 233 38.75 16.60 -6.34
CA ASN A 233 37.77 16.13 -7.32
C ASN A 233 38.18 16.53 -8.74
N THR A 234 38.08 15.60 -9.69
CA THR A 234 38.16 15.93 -11.12
C THR A 234 36.88 16.65 -11.56
N ILE A 235 37.02 17.83 -12.13
CA ILE A 235 35.90 18.67 -12.59
C ILE A 235 35.43 18.16 -13.97
N GLU A 236 34.18 17.73 -14.06
CA GLU A 236 33.54 17.32 -15.32
C GLU A 236 32.76 18.47 -15.95
N ALA A 237 32.56 18.43 -17.27
CA ALA A 237 31.89 19.51 -18.01
C ALA A 237 30.49 19.88 -17.47
N ASN A 238 29.73 18.89 -16.99
CA ASN A 238 28.36 19.04 -16.54
C ASN A 238 28.21 19.24 -15.02
N ASP A 239 29.32 19.24 -14.27
CA ASP A 239 29.29 19.53 -12.84
C ASP A 239 28.81 20.96 -12.61
N TRP A 240 28.11 21.19 -11.51
CA TRP A 240 27.93 22.56 -11.03
C TRP A 240 29.24 23.06 -10.41
N VAL A 241 29.35 24.37 -10.24
CA VAL A 241 30.55 24.97 -9.66
C VAL A 241 30.20 26.03 -8.63
N ASN A 242 31.10 26.23 -7.68
CA ASN A 242 31.04 27.37 -6.75
C ASN A 242 31.70 28.62 -7.31
N MET A 243 31.62 29.73 -6.56
CA MET A 243 32.26 31.02 -6.90
C MET A 243 33.79 30.91 -7.11
N LYS A 244 34.43 29.89 -6.55
CA LYS A 244 35.87 29.62 -6.72
C LYS A 244 36.17 28.70 -7.91
N GLY A 245 35.15 28.19 -8.61
CA GLY A 245 35.28 27.24 -9.72
C GLY A 245 35.57 25.81 -9.28
N GLU A 246 35.29 25.44 -8.03
CA GLU A 246 35.41 24.07 -7.51
C GLU A 246 34.14 23.28 -7.85
N ALA A 247 34.25 21.96 -8.05
CA ALA A 247 33.12 21.15 -8.50
C ALA A 247 32.10 20.89 -7.39
N ILE A 248 30.83 21.08 -7.72
CA ILE A 248 29.68 20.63 -6.93
C ILE A 248 29.02 19.49 -7.70
N LYS A 249 29.21 18.28 -7.18
CA LYS A 249 28.78 17.02 -7.80
C LYS A 249 27.25 16.89 -7.76
N ARG A 250 26.67 16.44 -8.87
CA ARG A 250 25.21 16.25 -9.02
C ARG A 250 24.70 15.00 -8.31
N GLU A 251 25.62 14.13 -7.90
CA GLU A 251 25.38 12.87 -7.19
C GLU A 251 24.97 13.09 -5.73
N TRP A 252 24.86 14.33 -5.26
CA TRP A 252 24.40 14.67 -3.90
C TRP A 252 23.07 13.98 -3.52
N VAL A 253 22.19 13.67 -4.50
CA VAL A 253 20.90 13.02 -4.25
C VAL A 253 21.04 11.64 -3.60
N VAL A 254 22.13 10.92 -3.92
CA VAL A 254 22.47 9.61 -3.31
C VAL A 254 23.32 9.74 -2.05
N SER A 255 23.81 10.95 -1.77
CA SER A 255 24.59 11.23 -0.58
C SER A 255 23.68 11.32 0.63
N LYS A 256 24.11 10.68 1.72
CA LYS A 256 23.55 10.89 3.05
C LYS A 256 24.38 11.90 3.85
N ASN A 257 25.40 12.52 3.24
CA ASN A 257 26.27 13.48 3.91
C ASN A 257 25.59 14.87 3.91
N PRO A 258 25.22 15.43 5.08
CA PRO A 258 24.64 16.76 5.18
C PRO A 258 25.55 17.87 4.63
N GLU A 259 26.87 17.69 4.66
CA GLU A 259 27.81 18.68 4.13
C GLU A 259 27.72 18.82 2.60
N GLU A 260 27.43 17.74 1.89
CA GLU A 260 27.26 17.78 0.43
C GLU A 260 25.98 18.50 0.02
N VAL A 261 24.94 18.39 0.85
CA VAL A 261 23.72 19.18 0.70
C VAL A 261 24.00 20.67 0.90
N GLU A 262 24.85 21.04 1.86
CA GLU A 262 25.22 22.44 2.07
C GLU A 262 25.97 23.04 0.88
N LYS A 263 26.79 22.24 0.18
CA LYS A 263 27.48 22.70 -1.03
C LYS A 263 26.50 23.09 -2.15
N LEU A 264 25.24 22.64 -2.12
CA LEU A 264 24.24 23.09 -3.10
C LEU A 264 23.96 24.60 -3.00
N PHE A 265 24.23 25.26 -1.88
CA PHE A 265 24.06 26.72 -1.75
C PHE A 265 25.19 27.49 -2.42
N ASP A 266 26.32 26.85 -2.65
CA ASP A 266 27.48 27.50 -3.27
C ASP A 266 27.37 27.54 -4.80
N ARG A 267 26.36 26.86 -5.39
CA ARG A 267 26.12 26.86 -6.84
C ARG A 267 25.93 28.27 -7.36
N VAL A 268 26.60 28.60 -8.46
CA VAL A 268 26.53 29.95 -9.04
C VAL A 268 25.34 30.07 -10.00
N PRO A 269 24.31 30.88 -9.68
CA PRO A 269 23.19 31.11 -10.59
C PRO A 269 23.58 32.05 -11.73
N VAL A 270 22.91 31.89 -12.88
CA VAL A 270 23.10 32.73 -14.07
C VAL A 270 22.40 34.07 -13.89
N TRP A 271 23.16 35.16 -13.91
CA TRP A 271 22.64 36.53 -13.80
C TRP A 271 22.28 37.12 -15.17
N ASN A 272 21.05 37.62 -15.30
CA ASN A 272 20.61 38.37 -16.46
C ASN A 272 20.72 39.89 -16.19
N ALA A 273 21.82 40.47 -16.65
CA ALA A 273 22.10 41.90 -16.45
C ALA A 273 21.08 42.83 -17.13
N ALA A 274 20.44 42.39 -18.22
CA ALA A 274 19.47 43.22 -18.95
C ALA A 274 18.12 43.35 -18.24
N LYS A 275 17.72 42.33 -17.47
CA LYS A 275 16.44 42.30 -16.73
C LYS A 275 16.61 42.49 -15.21
N THR A 276 17.85 42.59 -14.72
CA THR A 276 18.18 42.71 -13.30
C THR A 276 17.58 41.58 -12.46
N ASN A 277 17.66 40.35 -12.98
CA ASN A 277 17.17 39.15 -12.30
C ASN A 277 18.05 37.92 -12.62
N PHE A 278 17.84 36.84 -11.87
CA PHE A 278 18.47 35.55 -12.18
C PHE A 278 17.64 34.79 -13.23
N GLU A 279 18.31 34.06 -14.12
CA GLU A 279 17.64 33.14 -15.04
C GLU A 279 17.04 31.97 -14.27
N VAL A 280 15.83 31.57 -14.67
CA VAL A 280 15.07 30.48 -14.04
C VAL A 280 14.68 29.49 -15.13
N GLU A 281 14.79 28.22 -14.83
CA GLU A 281 14.39 27.12 -15.70
C GLU A 281 13.13 26.44 -15.15
N LYS A 282 12.19 26.18 -16.05
CA LYS A 282 10.99 25.41 -15.75
C LYS A 282 11.32 23.93 -15.92
N ARG A 283 11.20 23.16 -14.83
CA ARG A 283 11.40 21.71 -14.79
C ARG A 283 10.06 21.01 -14.60
N ASN A 284 9.83 19.95 -15.38
CA ASN A 284 8.69 19.04 -15.23
C ASN A 284 9.19 17.68 -14.74
N TYR A 285 8.28 16.75 -14.45
CA TYR A 285 8.67 15.44 -13.95
C TYR A 285 9.57 14.65 -14.92
N ASP A 286 9.39 14.78 -16.23
CA ASP A 286 10.21 14.07 -17.23
C ASP A 286 11.69 14.49 -17.18
N PHE A 287 11.99 15.76 -16.89
CA PHE A 287 13.37 16.17 -16.64
C PHE A 287 14.02 15.38 -15.50
N PHE A 288 13.27 15.10 -14.42
CA PHE A 288 13.78 14.34 -13.29
C PHE A 288 13.87 12.84 -13.57
N LYS A 289 13.06 12.29 -14.50
CA LYS A 289 13.23 10.94 -15.03
C LYS A 289 14.56 10.80 -15.77
N ASP A 290 14.82 11.71 -16.71
CA ASP A 290 16.05 11.70 -17.51
C ASP A 290 17.29 11.87 -16.62
N GLU A 291 17.21 12.79 -15.65
CA GLU A 291 18.32 13.02 -14.71
C GLU A 291 18.52 11.84 -13.76
N ALA A 292 17.45 11.22 -13.26
CA ALA A 292 17.54 10.01 -12.44
C ALA A 292 18.18 8.85 -13.21
N GLU A 293 17.82 8.65 -14.49
CA GLU A 293 18.44 7.61 -15.33
C GLU A 293 19.93 7.88 -15.56
N ARG A 294 20.29 9.13 -15.87
CA ARG A 294 21.68 9.56 -16.07
C ARG A 294 22.52 9.32 -14.81
N LEU A 295 22.03 9.75 -13.66
CA LEU A 295 22.70 9.57 -12.37
C LEU A 295 22.76 8.09 -11.97
N SER A 296 21.73 7.31 -12.30
CA SER A 296 21.71 5.88 -12.00
C SER A 296 22.81 5.14 -12.75
N LYS A 297 22.98 5.43 -14.05
CA LYS A 297 24.07 4.88 -14.88
C LYS A 297 25.46 5.27 -14.38
N LYS A 298 25.61 6.50 -13.88
CA LYS A 298 26.90 7.01 -13.40
C LYS A 298 27.29 6.43 -12.04
N THR A 299 26.33 6.20 -11.15
CA THR A 299 26.57 5.76 -9.76
C THR A 299 26.42 4.25 -9.56
N ASP A 300 25.99 3.52 -10.59
CA ASP A 300 25.60 2.10 -10.52
C ASP A 300 24.56 1.83 -9.41
N LYS A 301 23.66 2.80 -9.18
CA LYS A 301 22.60 2.73 -8.18
C LYS A 301 21.30 3.21 -8.79
N THR A 302 20.21 2.49 -8.55
CA THR A 302 18.88 2.94 -8.98
C THR A 302 18.44 4.15 -8.18
N ILE A 303 18.27 5.28 -8.86
CA ILE A 303 17.76 6.52 -8.27
C ILE A 303 16.31 6.70 -8.70
N SER A 304 15.44 6.94 -7.72
CA SER A 304 14.03 7.19 -7.98
C SER A 304 13.82 8.64 -8.46
N PRO A 305 13.18 8.86 -9.62
CA PRO A 305 12.83 10.20 -10.09
C PRO A 305 11.86 10.93 -9.15
N GLU A 306 11.00 10.19 -8.46
CA GLU A 306 10.10 10.71 -7.42
C GLU A 306 10.88 11.40 -6.29
N ILE A 307 11.94 10.73 -5.82
CA ILE A 307 12.80 11.25 -4.77
C ILE A 307 13.58 12.47 -5.26
N LEU A 308 14.13 12.41 -6.47
CA LEU A 308 14.87 13.54 -7.03
C LEU A 308 13.97 14.77 -7.18
N PHE A 309 12.75 14.58 -7.71
CA PHE A 309 11.75 15.64 -7.86
C PHE A 309 11.40 16.30 -6.52
N PHE A 310 11.12 15.48 -5.49
CA PHE A 310 10.77 15.99 -4.16
C PHE A 310 11.96 16.68 -3.47
N LYS A 311 13.15 16.06 -3.53
CA LYS A 311 14.37 16.63 -2.93
C LYS A 311 14.74 17.96 -3.58
N SER A 312 14.45 18.17 -4.87
CA SER A 312 14.70 19.47 -5.51
C SER A 312 13.86 20.60 -4.90
N GLN A 313 12.58 20.34 -4.64
CA GLN A 313 11.71 21.30 -3.95
C GLN A 313 12.18 21.60 -2.52
N LEU A 314 12.67 20.58 -1.81
CA LEU A 314 13.27 20.78 -0.49
C LEU A 314 14.56 21.62 -0.61
N ALA A 315 15.42 21.36 -1.60
CA ALA A 315 16.63 22.13 -1.82
C ALA A 315 16.35 23.62 -2.08
N ASP A 316 15.25 23.95 -2.76
CA ASP A 316 14.80 25.34 -2.93
C ASP A 316 14.38 25.98 -1.59
N GLN A 317 13.66 25.26 -0.73
CA GLN A 317 13.31 25.75 0.61
C GLN A 317 14.54 25.97 1.49
N VAL A 318 15.53 25.09 1.40
CA VAL A 318 16.80 25.30 2.10
C VAL A 318 17.51 26.53 1.52
N SER A 319 17.52 26.70 0.19
CA SER A 319 18.18 27.84 -0.48
C SER A 319 17.56 29.17 -0.06
N GLN A 320 16.23 29.22 0.02
CA GLN A 320 15.50 30.38 0.54
C GLN A 320 15.89 30.68 1.99
N SER A 321 15.90 29.66 2.85
CA SER A 321 16.22 29.82 4.28
C SER A 321 17.68 30.27 4.48
N LYS A 322 18.62 29.70 3.72
CA LYS A 322 20.03 30.13 3.73
C LYS A 322 20.23 31.53 3.18
N GLY A 323 19.54 31.89 2.11
CA GLY A 323 19.55 33.26 1.57
C GLY A 323 19.06 34.29 2.58
N GLN A 324 17.99 33.96 3.34
CA GLN A 324 17.52 34.79 4.45
C GLN A 324 18.57 34.89 5.56
N SER A 325 19.17 33.77 5.98
CA SER A 325 20.24 33.82 6.99
C SER A 325 21.39 34.74 6.56
N LEU A 326 21.89 34.58 5.33
CA LEU A 326 22.97 35.43 4.78
C LEU A 326 22.58 36.91 4.74
N TYR A 327 21.36 37.22 4.32
CA TYR A 327 20.87 38.60 4.25
C TYR A 327 20.81 39.29 5.61
N TYR A 328 20.37 38.58 6.66
CA TYR A 328 20.33 39.14 8.01
C TYR A 328 21.73 39.16 8.66
N ALA A 329 22.55 38.14 8.40
CA ALA A 329 23.87 38.01 9.03
C ALA A 329 24.92 38.99 8.49
N GLN A 330 24.72 39.58 7.31
CA GLN A 330 25.73 40.36 6.57
C GLN A 330 26.45 41.47 7.36
N ARG A 331 25.81 42.07 8.38
CA ARG A 331 26.38 43.14 9.21
C ARG A 331 26.59 42.74 10.67
N TYR A 332 26.41 41.47 11.02
CA TYR A 332 26.51 41.02 12.41
C TYR A 332 27.86 41.37 13.04
N ASP A 333 28.95 41.04 12.35
CA ASP A 333 30.31 41.31 12.84
C ASP A 333 30.58 42.82 12.95
N ASP A 334 30.00 43.63 12.07
CA ASP A 334 30.10 45.09 12.13
C ASP A 334 29.38 45.65 13.35
N TYR A 335 28.14 45.23 13.60
CA TYR A 335 27.38 45.64 14.78
C TYR A 335 28.05 45.16 16.08
N LYS A 336 28.60 43.94 16.08
CA LYS A 336 29.34 43.41 17.22
C LYS A 336 30.59 44.22 17.52
N LYS A 337 31.41 44.53 16.50
CA LYS A 337 32.59 45.39 16.64
C LYS A 337 32.20 46.78 17.13
N ALA A 338 31.15 47.38 16.55
CA ALA A 338 30.63 48.68 16.96
C ALA A 338 30.20 48.66 18.44
N ALA A 339 29.41 47.67 18.87
CA ALA A 339 28.99 47.53 20.26
C ALA A 339 30.18 47.39 21.22
N ASP A 340 31.20 46.60 20.86
CA ASP A 340 32.42 46.44 21.67
C ASP A 340 33.24 47.74 21.77
N GLU A 341 33.30 48.54 20.69
CA GLU A 341 33.94 49.85 20.69
C GLU A 341 33.13 50.89 21.48
N ILE A 342 31.81 50.92 21.32
CA ILE A 342 30.89 51.81 22.06
C ILE A 342 30.97 51.52 23.57
N ARG A 343 31.03 50.25 24.00
CA ARG A 343 31.21 49.89 25.42
C ARG A 343 32.51 50.47 26.01
N LYS A 344 33.61 50.42 25.26
CA LYS A 344 34.89 51.02 25.67
C LYS A 344 34.80 52.54 25.78
N ALA A 345 34.20 53.19 24.77
CA ALA A 345 33.97 54.64 24.78
C ALA A 345 33.05 55.06 25.93
N LEU A 346 31.97 54.32 26.18
CA LEU A 346 31.02 54.57 27.25
C LEU A 346 31.70 54.50 28.63
N ALA A 347 32.58 53.52 28.87
CA ALA A 347 33.37 53.43 30.10
C ALA A 347 34.29 54.65 30.29
N PHE A 348 34.95 55.10 29.23
CA PHE A 348 35.79 56.29 29.24
C PHE A 348 35.00 57.56 29.55
N TYR A 349 33.92 57.84 28.81
CA TYR A 349 33.11 59.05 29.01
C TYR A 349 32.38 59.06 30.35
N ASN A 350 31.87 57.92 30.83
CA ASN A 350 31.31 57.82 32.20
C ASN A 350 32.34 58.20 33.27
N SER A 351 33.63 57.85 33.09
CA SER A 351 34.69 58.20 34.03
C SER A 351 35.00 59.71 34.04
N ILE A 352 34.84 60.38 32.90
CA ILE A 352 35.11 61.81 32.74
C ILE A 352 33.93 62.63 33.24
N GLU A 353 32.71 62.28 32.83
CA GLU A 353 31.48 62.97 33.21
C GLU A 353 31.21 62.93 34.72
N LYS A 354 31.66 61.87 35.42
CA LYS A 354 31.58 61.75 36.87
C LYS A 354 32.50 62.74 37.62
N ASN A 355 33.57 63.19 36.97
CA ASN A 355 34.63 64.00 37.59
C ASN A 355 34.59 65.48 37.15
N ILE A 356 33.59 65.89 36.36
CA ILE A 356 33.44 67.27 35.85
C ILE A 356 32.24 67.96 36.52
N PRO A 357 32.39 69.23 36.98
CA PRO A 357 31.27 70.02 37.51
C PRO A 357 30.14 70.20 36.48
N GLU A 358 28.88 70.21 36.95
CA GLU A 358 27.67 70.28 36.10
C GLU A 358 27.71 71.44 35.08
N GLU A 359 28.22 72.60 35.50
CA GLU A 359 28.35 73.81 34.69
C GLU A 359 29.34 73.69 33.52
N LYS A 360 30.17 72.65 33.48
CA LYS A 360 31.17 72.40 32.42
C LYS A 360 30.83 71.21 31.52
N LYS A 361 29.80 70.43 31.84
CA LYS A 361 29.41 69.27 31.03
C LYS A 361 28.96 69.65 29.62
N TRP A 362 28.47 70.87 29.40
CA TRP A 362 28.11 71.37 28.07
C TRP A 362 29.31 71.46 27.10
N GLU A 363 30.55 71.58 27.61
CA GLU A 363 31.76 71.58 26.78
C GLU A 363 32.01 70.21 26.12
N LEU A 364 31.61 69.13 26.79
CA LEU A 364 31.69 67.77 26.24
C LEU A 364 30.68 67.55 25.11
N MET A 365 29.50 68.16 25.22
CA MET A 365 28.45 68.12 24.19
C MET A 365 28.85 68.87 22.90
N GLN A 366 29.86 69.75 22.96
CA GLN A 366 30.36 70.53 21.81
C GLN A 366 31.45 69.82 21.00
N GLN A 367 31.95 68.65 21.44
CA GLN A 367 32.98 67.92 20.70
C GLN A 367 32.44 67.48 19.33
N LYS A 368 33.24 67.71 18.28
CA LYS A 368 32.88 67.55 16.85
C LYS A 368 32.33 66.16 16.44
N GLY A 369 32.45 65.14 17.29
CA GLY A 369 31.93 63.78 17.04
C GLY A 369 30.50 63.53 17.52
N PHE A 370 29.94 64.36 18.41
CA PHE A 370 28.57 64.18 18.96
C PHE A 370 27.53 65.11 18.33
N ARG A 371 27.97 65.95 17.38
CA ARG A 371 27.11 66.87 16.64
C ARG A 371 26.69 66.17 15.35
N TYR A 372 25.55 65.49 15.39
CA TYR A 372 24.94 64.74 14.28
C TYR A 372 25.06 65.52 12.97
N LEU A 373 25.88 65.02 12.05
CA LEU A 373 25.96 65.49 10.68
C LEU A 373 25.15 64.47 9.86
N ASP A 374 23.83 64.51 9.96
CA ASP A 374 23.01 63.87 8.93
C ASP A 374 21.61 64.50 8.68
N ILE A 375 21.44 64.85 7.41
CA ILE A 375 20.24 64.96 6.55
C ILE A 375 18.92 65.65 6.94
N ASN A 376 18.70 66.22 8.12
CA ASN A 376 17.54 67.10 8.30
C ASN A 376 17.90 68.43 8.98
N LYS A 377 18.19 69.46 8.17
CA LYS A 377 18.35 70.87 8.58
C LYS A 377 17.11 71.47 9.30
N PHE A 378 16.10 70.68 9.61
CA PHE A 378 14.82 71.09 10.22
C PHE A 378 14.53 70.45 11.59
N VAL A 379 15.41 69.59 12.11
CA VAL A 379 15.26 69.01 13.47
C VAL A 379 16.34 69.60 14.38
N LEU A 380 15.93 70.14 15.54
CA LEU A 380 16.85 70.70 16.53
C LEU A 380 17.83 69.61 17.02
N PRO A 381 19.13 69.92 17.20
CA PRO A 381 20.09 68.98 17.74
C PRO A 381 19.66 68.54 19.15
N ARG A 382 19.69 67.23 19.42
CA ARG A 382 19.51 66.72 20.79
C ARG A 382 20.79 67.01 21.58
N ASN A 383 20.69 67.80 22.65
CA ASN A 383 21.80 68.09 23.56
C ASN A 383 21.95 66.95 24.59
N LEU A 384 22.39 65.77 24.15
CA LEU A 384 22.65 64.63 25.03
C LEU A 384 24.11 64.65 25.51
N LEU A 385 24.36 64.15 26.72
CA LEU A 385 25.73 63.86 27.14
C LEU A 385 26.34 62.74 26.26
N PRO A 386 27.65 62.74 26.01
CA PRO A 386 28.33 61.65 25.32
C PRO A 386 27.98 60.26 25.86
N SER A 387 27.89 60.08 27.18
CA SER A 387 27.49 58.81 27.77
C SER A 387 26.04 58.40 27.50
N GLU A 388 25.11 59.36 27.39
CA GLU A 388 23.71 59.10 27.05
C GLU A 388 23.56 58.75 25.58
N TYR A 389 24.23 59.48 24.70
CA TYR A 389 24.29 59.18 23.27
C TYR A 389 24.89 57.78 23.02
N LEU A 390 26.04 57.47 23.64
CA LEU A 390 26.67 56.16 23.51
C LEU A 390 25.81 55.03 24.10
N LYS A 391 24.92 55.29 25.06
CA LYS A 391 23.94 54.29 25.53
C LYS A 391 22.84 54.06 24.49
N GLU A 392 22.36 55.11 23.82
CA GLU A 392 21.38 54.96 22.73
C GLU A 392 21.98 54.17 21.55
N GLU A 393 23.19 54.52 21.11
CA GLU A 393 23.91 53.81 20.04
C GLU A 393 24.26 52.37 20.42
N LEU A 394 24.66 52.13 21.69
CA LEU A 394 24.90 50.77 22.18
C LEU A 394 23.63 49.95 22.11
N LYS A 395 22.51 50.52 22.56
CA LYS A 395 21.21 49.86 22.51
C LYS A 395 20.79 49.57 21.07
N GLU A 396 20.97 50.51 20.14
CA GLU A 396 20.66 50.29 18.72
C GLU A 396 21.53 49.18 18.11
N ALA A 397 22.84 49.18 18.40
CA ALA A 397 23.73 48.10 17.97
C ALA A 397 23.33 46.74 18.58
N GLU A 398 22.97 46.70 19.87
CA GLU A 398 22.50 45.49 20.54
C GLU A 398 21.14 45.01 20.02
N ASP A 399 20.21 45.91 19.73
CA ASP A 399 18.90 45.60 19.14
C ASP A 399 19.06 45.08 17.71
N HIS A 400 19.95 45.66 16.91
CA HIS A 400 20.33 45.12 15.60
C HIS A 400 20.96 43.73 15.71
N MET A 401 21.90 43.53 16.64
CA MET A 401 22.49 42.21 16.88
C MET A 401 21.43 41.19 17.29
N ARG A 402 20.49 41.57 18.16
CA ARG A 402 19.37 40.70 18.58
C ARG A 402 18.46 40.36 17.41
N HIS A 403 18.13 41.33 16.57
CA HIS A 403 17.35 41.09 15.36
C HIS A 403 18.04 40.07 14.44
N VAL A 404 19.35 40.22 14.23
CA VAL A 404 20.14 39.25 13.45
C VAL A 404 20.15 37.89 14.13
N HIS A 405 20.35 37.81 15.45
CA HIS A 405 20.29 36.55 16.20
C HIS A 405 18.97 35.83 15.99
N GLU A 406 17.85 36.51 16.13
CA GLU A 406 16.53 35.90 15.98
C GLU A 406 16.24 35.52 14.53
N ALA A 407 16.52 36.41 13.57
CA ALA A 407 16.19 36.19 12.16
C ALA A 407 17.13 35.20 11.45
N SER A 408 18.45 35.39 11.56
CA SER A 408 19.45 34.52 10.92
C SER A 408 19.48 33.15 11.56
N ALA A 409 19.52 33.04 12.90
CA ALA A 409 19.59 31.73 13.56
C ALA A 409 18.32 30.91 13.33
N SER A 410 17.14 31.54 13.30
CA SER A 410 15.89 30.83 12.97
C SER A 410 15.89 30.32 11.52
N ALA A 411 16.43 31.12 10.59
CA ALA A 411 16.54 30.72 9.19
C ALA A 411 17.54 29.56 9.01
N ASP A 412 18.66 29.56 9.73
CA ASP A 412 19.61 28.44 9.75
C ASP A 412 19.02 27.18 10.40
N ALA A 413 18.29 27.32 11.50
CA ALA A 413 17.59 26.20 12.15
C ALA A 413 16.57 25.56 11.19
N ARG A 414 15.77 26.38 10.50
CA ARG A 414 14.84 25.92 9.47
C ARG A 414 15.57 25.24 8.31
N ALA A 415 16.67 25.81 7.83
CA ALA A 415 17.48 25.21 6.77
C ALA A 415 17.96 23.80 7.19
N LYS A 416 18.50 23.66 8.40
CA LYS A 416 18.95 22.35 8.92
C LYS A 416 17.81 21.34 9.07
N GLN A 417 16.63 21.76 9.55
CA GLN A 417 15.46 20.88 9.62
C GLN A 417 15.05 20.35 8.25
N VAL A 418 15.04 21.21 7.22
CA VAL A 418 14.68 20.80 5.85
C VAL A 418 15.76 19.89 5.24
N MET A 419 17.06 20.17 5.47
CA MET A 419 18.15 19.28 5.03
C MET A 419 18.05 17.89 5.68
N ASP A 420 17.76 17.85 6.98
CA ASP A 420 17.62 16.61 7.74
C ASP A 420 16.44 15.78 7.22
N ARG A 421 15.30 16.43 6.99
CA ARG A 421 14.15 15.82 6.28
C ARG A 421 14.56 15.27 4.93
N MET A 422 15.31 16.03 4.12
CA MET A 422 15.75 15.61 2.79
C MET A 422 16.57 14.32 2.80
N ASN A 423 17.33 14.04 3.86
CA ASN A 423 18.10 12.80 4.01
C ASN A 423 17.25 11.58 4.40
N ARG A 424 16.04 11.82 4.93
CA ARG A 424 15.12 10.79 5.40
C ARG A 424 13.96 10.50 4.45
N VAL A 425 13.84 11.25 3.36
CA VAL A 425 12.80 11.00 2.35
C VAL A 425 13.04 9.67 1.64
N GLU A 426 12.04 8.80 1.66
CA GLU A 426 12.00 7.55 0.92
C GLU A 426 10.70 7.43 0.10
N THR A 427 10.66 6.49 -0.85
CA THR A 427 9.44 6.24 -1.61
C THR A 427 8.43 5.52 -0.74
N ILE A 428 7.14 5.80 -0.92
CA ILE A 428 6.08 5.08 -0.20
C ILE A 428 6.20 3.57 -0.37
N LYS A 429 6.62 3.12 -1.56
CA LYS A 429 6.82 1.70 -1.87
C LYS A 429 7.90 1.06 -0.99
N ASN A 430 9.06 1.69 -0.85
CA ASN A 430 10.17 1.12 -0.07
C ASN A 430 9.82 1.09 1.42
N TYR A 431 9.33 2.21 1.94
CA TYR A 431 8.97 2.34 3.35
C TYR A 431 7.80 1.41 3.71
N GLY A 432 6.71 1.48 2.94
CA GLY A 432 5.50 0.70 3.15
C GLY A 432 5.76 -0.81 3.03
N LEU A 433 6.44 -1.27 1.98
CA LEU A 433 6.76 -2.70 1.81
C LEU A 433 7.63 -3.22 2.95
N SER A 434 8.59 -2.43 3.43
CA SER A 434 9.41 -2.82 4.58
C SER A 434 8.56 -2.99 5.84
N LYS A 435 7.59 -2.09 6.08
CA LYS A 435 6.69 -2.16 7.24
C LYS A 435 5.67 -3.30 7.13
N THR A 436 5.09 -3.53 5.95
CA THR A 436 4.23 -4.69 5.68
C THR A 436 5.00 -6.00 5.93
N ALA A 437 6.24 -6.11 5.44
CA ALA A 437 7.07 -7.29 5.63
C ALA A 437 7.44 -7.53 7.10
N GLU A 438 7.69 -6.47 7.87
CA GLU A 438 7.90 -6.54 9.33
C GLU A 438 6.66 -7.08 10.06
N THR A 439 5.47 -6.58 9.69
CA THR A 439 4.18 -7.04 10.24
C THR A 439 3.93 -8.51 9.97
N ILE A 440 3.96 -8.92 8.70
CA ILE A 440 3.67 -10.31 8.30
C ILE A 440 4.75 -11.25 8.83
N GLY A 441 6.03 -10.82 8.83
CA GLY A 441 7.12 -11.59 9.43
C GLY A 441 6.88 -11.87 10.92
N THR A 442 6.44 -10.85 11.67
CA THR A 442 6.09 -10.96 13.08
C THR A 442 4.88 -11.88 13.29
N LEU A 443 3.85 -11.76 12.47
CA LEU A 443 2.69 -12.66 12.50
C LEU A 443 3.10 -14.10 12.16
N GLY A 444 4.11 -14.31 11.31
CA GLY A 444 4.65 -15.64 10.99
C GLY A 444 5.33 -16.31 12.16
N VAL A 445 6.10 -15.54 12.92
CA VAL A 445 6.65 -16.02 14.19
C VAL A 445 5.54 -16.39 15.16
N LYS A 446 4.45 -15.61 15.24
CA LYS A 446 3.30 -15.92 16.09
C LYS A 446 2.56 -17.18 15.65
N ALA A 447 2.24 -17.31 14.35
CA ALA A 447 1.60 -18.48 13.78
C ALA A 447 2.43 -19.76 14.03
N MET A 448 3.76 -19.67 13.90
CA MET A 448 4.68 -20.75 14.26
C MET A 448 4.57 -21.12 15.74
N LYS A 449 4.69 -20.15 16.64
CA LYS A 449 4.63 -20.39 18.10
C LYS A 449 3.29 -21.01 18.52
N PHE A 450 2.17 -20.54 17.94
CA PHE A 450 0.85 -21.13 18.19
C PHE A 450 0.71 -22.54 17.63
N THR A 451 1.28 -22.80 16.45
CA THR A 451 1.35 -24.15 15.86
C THR A 451 2.13 -25.09 16.77
N ASP A 452 3.31 -24.69 17.24
CA ASP A 452 4.17 -25.53 18.08
C ASP A 452 3.50 -25.84 19.43
N THR A 453 2.81 -24.84 20.00
CA THR A 453 2.08 -24.98 21.28
C THR A 453 0.90 -25.96 21.18
N HIS A 454 0.20 -25.98 20.04
CA HIS A 454 -0.99 -26.81 19.81
C HIS A 454 -0.74 -27.96 18.83
N ARG A 455 0.51 -28.42 18.69
CA ARG A 455 0.89 -29.34 17.62
C ARG A 455 0.15 -30.68 17.66
N LYS A 456 -0.35 -31.09 18.84
CA LYS A 456 -1.08 -32.36 19.02
C LYS A 456 -2.53 -32.24 18.57
N GLU A 457 -3.09 -31.04 18.60
CA GLU A 457 -4.47 -30.76 18.25
C GLU A 457 -4.64 -30.42 16.76
N LEU A 458 -3.56 -30.01 16.09
CA LEU A 458 -3.54 -29.55 14.70
C LEU A 458 -3.09 -30.65 13.73
N ASN A 459 -3.78 -30.76 12.60
CA ASN A 459 -3.42 -31.67 11.51
C ASN A 459 -2.37 -31.05 10.57
N GLU A 460 -2.38 -29.72 10.44
CA GLU A 460 -1.47 -28.96 9.61
C GLU A 460 -0.99 -27.68 10.32
N PRO A 461 0.17 -27.12 9.96
CA PRO A 461 0.65 -25.89 10.57
C PRO A 461 -0.28 -24.71 10.27
N ILE A 462 -0.38 -23.78 11.21
CA ILE A 462 -1.05 -22.49 10.99
C ILE A 462 -0.08 -21.61 10.21
N PHE A 463 -0.51 -21.04 9.09
CA PHE A 463 0.30 -20.10 8.33
C PHE A 463 -0.52 -18.86 7.99
N ILE A 464 0.12 -17.71 7.92
CA ILE A 464 -0.55 -16.51 7.41
C ILE A 464 -0.50 -16.47 5.89
N ALA A 465 -1.58 -15.96 5.33
CA ALA A 465 -1.80 -15.91 3.91
C ALA A 465 -2.40 -14.54 3.53
N PRO A 466 -1.56 -13.49 3.33
CA PRO A 466 -2.00 -12.27 2.66
C PRO A 466 -2.65 -12.60 1.32
N GLU A 467 -3.75 -11.91 1.03
CA GLU A 467 -4.56 -12.08 -0.17
C GLU A 467 -4.59 -10.80 -1.01
N ASN A 468 -4.56 -10.92 -2.33
CA ASN A 468 -4.77 -9.77 -3.23
C ASN A 468 -6.19 -9.22 -3.08
N TRP A 469 -6.38 -7.90 -3.16
CA TRP A 469 -7.72 -7.30 -3.07
C TRP A 469 -8.01 -6.37 -4.26
N ARG A 470 -7.73 -5.07 -4.12
CA ARG A 470 -8.13 -4.05 -5.11
C ARG A 470 -6.99 -3.65 -6.04
N PRO A 471 -7.19 -3.59 -7.37
CA PRO A 471 -6.15 -3.21 -8.33
C PRO A 471 -5.40 -1.91 -8.01
N GLU A 472 -6.12 -0.92 -7.48
CA GLU A 472 -5.62 0.42 -7.16
C GLU A 472 -4.70 0.44 -5.93
N GLU A 473 -4.69 -0.63 -5.13
CA GLU A 473 -3.93 -0.74 -3.89
C GLU A 473 -2.71 -1.65 -4.06
N TYR A 474 -1.62 -1.28 -3.39
CA TYR A 474 -0.40 -2.09 -3.38
C TYR A 474 -0.62 -3.40 -2.63
N GLY A 475 -0.20 -4.51 -3.25
CA GLY A 475 -0.39 -5.87 -2.74
C GLY A 475 -1.34 -6.70 -3.60
N SER A 476 -2.09 -6.06 -4.50
CA SER A 476 -3.09 -6.73 -5.33
C SER A 476 -2.60 -7.20 -6.69
N HIS A 477 -1.42 -6.76 -7.15
CA HIS A 477 -0.82 -7.25 -8.39
C HIS A 477 0.03 -8.52 -8.11
N PRO A 478 0.09 -9.51 -9.02
CA PRO A 478 0.84 -10.76 -8.79
C PRO A 478 2.30 -10.56 -8.34
N ASP A 479 3.04 -9.65 -8.95
CA ASP A 479 4.42 -9.38 -8.51
C ASP A 479 4.50 -8.78 -7.11
N GLU A 480 3.47 -8.08 -6.65
CA GLU A 480 3.46 -7.39 -5.37
C GLU A 480 3.15 -8.33 -4.24
N ILE A 481 2.11 -9.15 -4.38
CA ILE A 481 1.84 -10.20 -3.40
C ILE A 481 3.04 -11.14 -3.30
N GLY A 482 3.67 -11.47 -4.44
CA GLY A 482 4.90 -12.26 -4.46
C GLY A 482 6.07 -11.58 -3.74
N ASN A 483 6.24 -10.26 -3.91
CA ASN A 483 7.25 -9.48 -3.20
C ASN A 483 6.95 -9.37 -1.69
N ILE A 484 5.70 -9.16 -1.32
CA ILE A 484 5.23 -9.11 0.08
C ILE A 484 5.60 -10.43 0.77
N VAL A 485 5.22 -11.58 0.20
CA VAL A 485 5.54 -12.90 0.78
C VAL A 485 7.04 -13.09 0.91
N LYS A 486 7.82 -12.82 -0.14
CA LYS A 486 9.28 -13.01 -0.12
C LYS A 486 9.97 -12.12 0.93
N LYS A 487 9.63 -10.84 0.98
CA LYS A 487 10.18 -9.90 1.98
C LYS A 487 9.74 -10.23 3.39
N SER A 488 8.50 -10.69 3.58
CA SER A 488 8.01 -11.13 4.89
C SER A 488 8.75 -12.38 5.38
N ARG A 489 9.02 -13.34 4.48
CA ARG A 489 9.85 -14.52 4.79
C ARG A 489 11.26 -14.11 5.18
N GLU A 490 11.90 -13.19 4.44
CA GLU A 490 13.22 -12.65 4.80
C GLU A 490 13.20 -12.00 6.20
N ASN A 491 12.15 -11.24 6.52
CA ASN A 491 12.00 -10.60 7.82
C ASN A 491 11.82 -11.65 8.94
N MET A 492 10.95 -12.65 8.76
CA MET A 492 10.78 -13.75 9.72
C MET A 492 12.09 -14.52 9.95
N VAL A 493 12.86 -14.78 8.89
CA VAL A 493 14.19 -15.41 9.01
C VAL A 493 15.10 -14.57 9.90
N GLN A 494 15.16 -13.25 9.69
CA GLN A 494 15.97 -12.36 10.51
C GLN A 494 15.52 -12.36 11.99
N GLN A 495 14.22 -12.43 12.25
CA GLN A 495 13.69 -12.55 13.62
C GLN A 495 14.09 -13.87 14.28
N LEU A 496 13.89 -15.00 13.59
CA LEU A 496 14.21 -16.33 14.13
C LEU A 496 15.71 -16.53 14.34
N VAL A 497 16.56 -16.02 13.46
CA VAL A 497 18.03 -16.06 13.65
C VAL A 497 18.43 -15.27 14.89
N LYS A 498 17.79 -14.13 15.18
CA LYS A 498 18.01 -13.40 16.44
C LYS A 498 17.52 -14.17 17.67
N GLU A 499 16.48 -15.01 17.52
CA GLU A 499 16.01 -15.94 18.55
C GLU A 499 16.88 -17.21 18.68
N GLY A 500 17.93 -17.36 17.88
CA GLY A 500 18.91 -18.46 17.98
C GLY A 500 18.67 -19.64 17.02
N TYR A 501 17.73 -19.53 16.09
CA TYR A 501 17.54 -20.55 15.05
C TYR A 501 18.69 -20.52 14.02
N GLY A 502 19.08 -21.69 13.52
CA GLY A 502 19.97 -21.78 12.35
C GLY A 502 19.29 -21.23 11.10
N GLU A 503 20.06 -20.64 10.18
CA GLU A 503 19.52 -19.96 9.00
C GLU A 503 18.65 -20.87 8.12
N GLU A 504 19.07 -22.11 7.88
CA GLU A 504 18.30 -23.08 7.09
C GLU A 504 16.96 -23.45 7.76
N ALA A 505 16.98 -23.69 9.07
CA ALA A 505 15.78 -23.98 9.85
C ALA A 505 14.82 -22.78 9.84
N ALA A 506 15.35 -21.56 10.01
CA ALA A 506 14.58 -20.32 9.94
C ALA A 506 13.93 -20.14 8.56
N ARG A 507 14.65 -20.42 7.47
CA ARG A 507 14.12 -20.37 6.10
C ARG A 507 13.02 -21.41 5.88
N SER A 508 13.20 -22.62 6.38
CA SER A 508 12.15 -23.66 6.32
C SER A 508 10.89 -23.23 7.07
N LYS A 509 11.04 -22.67 8.28
CA LYS A 509 9.92 -22.18 9.09
C LYS A 509 9.21 -20.99 8.44
N ALA A 510 9.95 -20.06 7.85
CA ALA A 510 9.36 -18.96 7.10
C ALA A 510 8.56 -19.45 5.88
N LYS A 511 9.02 -20.49 5.17
CA LYS A 511 8.28 -21.09 4.06
C LYS A 511 7.02 -21.84 4.52
N GLU A 512 7.08 -22.50 5.68
CA GLU A 512 5.95 -23.21 6.29
C GLU A 512 4.84 -22.25 6.74
N HIS A 513 5.22 -21.15 7.41
CA HIS A 513 4.28 -20.26 8.12
C HIS A 513 3.91 -18.97 7.39
N ILE A 514 4.55 -18.64 6.27
CA ILE A 514 4.17 -17.48 5.42
C ILE A 514 3.97 -17.97 3.98
N LYS A 515 2.74 -17.88 3.50
CA LYS A 515 2.35 -18.15 2.11
C LYS A 515 1.43 -17.01 1.65
N ALA A 516 0.83 -17.11 0.46
CA ALA A 516 -0.24 -16.21 0.02
C ALA A 516 -1.51 -17.00 -0.25
N THR A 517 -2.64 -16.31 -0.08
CA THR A 517 -3.91 -16.68 -0.70
C THR A 517 -4.00 -15.94 -2.02
N ILE A 518 -4.50 -16.59 -3.05
CA ILE A 518 -4.99 -15.86 -4.23
C ILE A 518 -6.49 -15.98 -4.33
N ASP A 519 -7.12 -14.85 -4.54
CA ASP A 519 -8.49 -14.80 -5.02
C ASP A 519 -8.46 -14.44 -6.51
N VAL A 520 -9.07 -15.29 -7.32
CA VAL A 520 -9.08 -15.13 -8.77
C VAL A 520 -10.07 -14.07 -9.26
N GLY A 521 -11.15 -13.84 -8.52
CA GLY A 521 -12.11 -12.76 -8.75
C GLY A 521 -11.47 -11.39 -8.59
N HIS A 522 -10.73 -11.17 -7.51
CA HIS A 522 -9.92 -9.98 -7.27
C HIS A 522 -8.92 -9.74 -8.43
N PHE A 523 -8.28 -10.78 -8.96
CA PHE A 523 -7.42 -10.62 -10.14
C PHE A 523 -8.20 -10.25 -11.41
N ASN A 524 -9.43 -10.75 -11.55
CA ASN A 524 -10.27 -10.42 -12.69
C ASN A 524 -10.69 -8.95 -12.72
N MET A 525 -10.72 -8.27 -11.57
CA MET A 525 -10.96 -6.81 -11.50
C MET A 525 -9.89 -5.99 -12.25
N TRP A 526 -8.70 -6.53 -12.52
CA TRP A 526 -7.70 -5.87 -13.36
C TRP A 526 -8.16 -5.75 -14.83
N ARG A 527 -9.17 -6.51 -15.26
CA ARG A 527 -9.71 -6.51 -16.63
C ARG A 527 -10.19 -5.13 -17.07
N LYS A 528 -10.84 -4.38 -16.18
CA LYS A 528 -11.32 -3.02 -16.47
C LYS A 528 -10.18 -2.04 -16.81
N HIS A 529 -8.99 -2.30 -16.29
CA HIS A 529 -7.80 -1.48 -16.46
C HIS A 529 -6.92 -1.91 -17.64
N PHE A 530 -7.21 -3.05 -18.29
CA PHE A 530 -6.31 -3.62 -19.30
C PHE A 530 -6.42 -2.92 -20.65
N GLU A 531 -5.35 -2.27 -21.12
CA GLU A 531 -5.39 -1.46 -22.33
C GLU A 531 -5.49 -2.32 -23.59
N ALA A 532 -6.30 -1.88 -24.57
CA ALA A 532 -6.29 -2.46 -25.91
C ALA A 532 -5.03 -2.03 -26.69
N ARG A 533 -4.47 -2.92 -27.50
CA ARG A 533 -3.40 -2.58 -28.44
C ARG A 533 -3.98 -1.96 -29.72
N GLU A 534 -3.16 -1.19 -30.44
CA GLU A 534 -3.56 -0.64 -31.73
C GLU A 534 -3.98 -1.77 -32.70
N GLY A 535 -5.18 -1.65 -33.27
CA GLY A 535 -5.76 -2.66 -34.17
C GLY A 535 -6.32 -3.93 -33.49
N GLU A 536 -6.28 -4.02 -32.15
CA GLU A 536 -6.81 -5.17 -31.40
C GLU A 536 -8.34 -5.08 -31.23
N THR A 537 -9.07 -6.14 -31.55
CA THR A 537 -10.50 -6.22 -31.27
C THR A 537 -10.76 -6.48 -29.79
N SER A 538 -11.95 -6.15 -29.29
CA SER A 538 -12.33 -6.43 -27.89
C SER A 538 -12.13 -7.90 -27.54
N MET A 539 -12.51 -8.84 -28.42
CA MET A 539 -12.33 -10.28 -28.18
C MET A 539 -10.85 -10.69 -28.11
N GLN A 540 -9.98 -10.09 -28.93
CA GLN A 540 -8.54 -10.35 -28.86
C GLN A 540 -7.95 -9.82 -27.55
N ARG A 541 -8.38 -8.63 -27.10
CA ARG A 541 -8.03 -8.05 -25.80
C ARG A 541 -8.43 -8.98 -24.66
N GLU A 542 -9.66 -9.47 -24.65
CA GLU A 542 -10.15 -10.41 -23.61
C GLU A 542 -9.32 -11.69 -23.56
N LYS A 543 -9.03 -12.31 -24.72
CA LYS A 543 -8.17 -13.50 -24.79
C LYS A 543 -6.75 -13.22 -24.31
N ARG A 544 -6.21 -12.02 -24.58
CA ARG A 544 -4.89 -11.61 -24.11
C ARG A 544 -4.88 -11.39 -22.59
N PHE A 545 -5.94 -10.80 -22.02
CA PHE A 545 -6.07 -10.66 -20.57
C PHE A 545 -6.14 -12.02 -19.88
N ASN A 546 -6.98 -12.93 -20.36
CA ASN A 546 -7.08 -14.29 -19.79
C ASN A 546 -5.72 -15.01 -19.80
N LYS A 547 -4.95 -14.88 -20.89
CA LYS A 547 -3.57 -15.41 -20.95
C LYS A 547 -2.64 -14.76 -19.94
N TRP A 548 -2.76 -13.46 -19.70
CA TRP A 548 -1.98 -12.77 -18.68
C TRP A 548 -2.35 -13.29 -17.28
N LEU A 549 -3.64 -13.31 -16.93
CA LEU A 549 -4.13 -13.78 -15.63
C LEU A 549 -3.62 -15.20 -15.33
N LEU A 550 -3.83 -16.14 -16.27
CA LEU A 550 -3.41 -17.54 -16.11
C LEU A 550 -1.89 -17.68 -15.97
N LYS A 551 -1.12 -16.88 -16.73
CA LYS A 551 0.34 -16.91 -16.67
C LYS A 551 0.86 -16.40 -15.33
N GLU A 552 0.31 -15.28 -14.85
CA GLU A 552 0.79 -14.65 -13.63
C GLU A 552 0.42 -15.46 -12.37
N THR A 553 -0.78 -16.03 -12.33
CA THR A 553 -1.18 -16.91 -11.21
C THR A 553 -0.39 -18.22 -11.22
N LYS A 554 -0.18 -18.84 -12.39
CA LYS A 554 0.66 -20.04 -12.53
C LYS A 554 2.09 -19.78 -12.04
N LYS A 555 2.68 -18.64 -12.38
CA LYS A 555 4.00 -18.23 -11.89
C LYS A 555 4.07 -18.21 -10.36
N LEU A 556 3.07 -17.62 -9.68
CA LEU A 556 3.04 -17.59 -8.21
C LEU A 556 2.95 -18.99 -7.59
N ALA A 557 2.17 -19.87 -8.20
CA ALA A 557 2.03 -21.25 -7.79
C ALA A 557 3.35 -22.03 -7.95
N GLU A 558 3.98 -21.96 -9.12
CA GLU A 558 5.25 -22.63 -9.43
C GLU A 558 6.42 -22.12 -8.57
N GLU A 559 6.40 -20.85 -8.15
CA GLU A 559 7.38 -20.27 -7.21
C GLU A 559 7.17 -20.76 -5.75
N GLY A 560 6.12 -21.52 -5.46
CA GLY A 560 5.82 -22.04 -4.12
C GLY A 560 5.48 -20.92 -3.13
N LEU A 561 4.83 -19.87 -3.61
CA LEU A 561 4.36 -18.75 -2.79
C LEU A 561 2.93 -18.96 -2.31
N LEU A 562 2.13 -19.71 -3.06
CA LEU A 562 0.72 -19.95 -2.75
C LEU A 562 0.56 -21.10 -1.76
N GLY A 563 -0.42 -20.96 -0.87
CA GLY A 563 -0.81 -22.00 0.08
C GLY A 563 -2.31 -22.22 0.21
N HIS A 564 -3.11 -21.28 -0.29
CA HIS A 564 -4.56 -21.26 -0.21
C HIS A 564 -5.12 -20.53 -1.43
N VAL A 565 -6.32 -20.88 -1.88
CA VAL A 565 -6.96 -20.31 -3.08
C VAL A 565 -8.43 -20.05 -2.82
N HIS A 566 -8.86 -18.81 -3.04
CA HIS A 566 -10.28 -18.47 -3.13
C HIS A 566 -10.75 -18.53 -4.58
N LEU A 567 -11.90 -19.17 -4.76
CA LEU A 567 -12.58 -19.36 -6.04
C LEU A 567 -13.85 -18.52 -6.02
N THR A 568 -13.75 -17.34 -6.61
CA THR A 568 -14.84 -16.41 -6.86
C THR A 568 -14.88 -16.10 -8.36
N ASP A 569 -16.05 -15.78 -8.89
CA ASP A 569 -16.21 -15.29 -10.26
C ASP A 569 -16.83 -13.90 -10.28
N ASN A 570 -16.58 -13.15 -11.35
CA ASN A 570 -17.15 -11.83 -11.56
C ASN A 570 -17.00 -11.42 -13.04
N PHE A 571 -17.49 -10.22 -13.38
CA PHE A 571 -17.38 -9.69 -14.74
C PHE A 571 -16.15 -8.79 -14.97
N GLY A 572 -15.33 -8.59 -13.93
CA GLY A 572 -14.09 -7.81 -13.98
C GLY A 572 -14.24 -6.31 -13.71
N TYR A 573 -15.40 -5.87 -13.22
CA TYR A 573 -15.65 -4.47 -12.82
C TYR A 573 -15.48 -4.28 -11.31
N ASP A 574 -16.21 -5.08 -10.54
CA ASP A 574 -16.16 -5.12 -9.10
C ASP A 574 -16.15 -6.58 -8.62
N ASP A 575 -16.14 -6.75 -7.31
CA ASP A 575 -16.02 -8.02 -6.64
C ASP A 575 -17.39 -8.57 -6.20
N GLU A 576 -18.07 -9.26 -7.12
CA GLU A 576 -19.44 -9.74 -6.89
C GLU A 576 -19.53 -11.14 -6.26
N HIS A 577 -18.42 -11.87 -6.13
CA HIS A 577 -18.39 -13.24 -5.60
C HIS A 577 -19.47 -14.15 -6.23
N LEU A 578 -19.57 -14.14 -7.56
CA LEU A 578 -20.42 -15.06 -8.30
C LEU A 578 -19.88 -16.49 -8.16
N THR A 579 -20.76 -17.46 -8.35
CA THR A 579 -20.38 -18.87 -8.37
C THR A 579 -19.36 -19.12 -9.48
N PRO A 580 -18.27 -19.86 -9.21
CA PRO A 580 -17.27 -20.25 -10.21
C PRO A 580 -17.91 -20.75 -11.52
N GLY A 581 -17.60 -20.08 -12.64
CA GLY A 581 -18.10 -20.43 -13.97
C GLY A 581 -19.30 -19.60 -14.45
N GLU A 582 -19.90 -18.76 -13.60
CA GLU A 582 -21.00 -17.86 -13.99
C GLU A 582 -20.51 -16.50 -14.54
N GLY A 583 -19.25 -16.14 -14.29
CA GLY A 583 -18.65 -14.89 -14.76
C GLY A 583 -17.82 -15.08 -16.03
N ASN A 584 -16.74 -14.31 -16.14
CA ASN A 584 -15.87 -14.33 -17.33
C ASN A 584 -14.42 -14.73 -17.05
N ILE A 585 -14.14 -15.26 -15.85
CA ILE A 585 -12.84 -15.82 -15.49
C ILE A 585 -12.61 -17.12 -16.27
N PRO A 586 -11.39 -17.38 -16.79
CA PRO A 586 -11.01 -18.68 -17.35
C PRO A 586 -10.82 -19.71 -16.22
N MET A 587 -11.90 -20.01 -15.49
CA MET A 587 -11.88 -20.75 -14.21
C MET A 587 -11.29 -22.15 -14.37
N LYS A 588 -11.62 -22.85 -15.47
CA LYS A 588 -11.14 -24.21 -15.75
C LYS A 588 -9.64 -24.26 -15.91
N GLU A 589 -9.10 -23.39 -16.76
CA GLU A 589 -7.66 -23.29 -17.01
C GLU A 589 -6.91 -22.81 -15.76
N PHE A 590 -7.53 -21.92 -14.98
CA PHE A 590 -6.98 -21.45 -13.73
C PHE A 590 -6.82 -22.60 -12.73
N ILE A 591 -7.91 -23.32 -12.45
CA ILE A 591 -7.89 -24.44 -11.49
C ILE A 591 -6.94 -25.54 -11.96
N LYS A 592 -6.96 -25.89 -13.26
CA LYS A 592 -6.01 -26.85 -13.82
C LYS A 592 -4.54 -26.44 -13.57
N ASN A 593 -4.20 -25.17 -13.77
CA ASN A 593 -2.84 -24.68 -13.50
C ASN A 593 -2.48 -24.77 -12.01
N MET A 594 -3.44 -24.52 -11.11
CA MET A 594 -3.22 -24.63 -9.67
C MET A 594 -3.03 -26.09 -9.24
N GLU A 595 -3.84 -27.00 -9.77
CA GLU A 595 -3.72 -28.45 -9.55
C GLU A 595 -2.38 -29.00 -10.06
N GLU A 596 -1.98 -28.63 -11.29
CA GLU A 596 -0.67 -28.99 -11.86
C GLU A 596 0.51 -28.50 -11.00
N ALA A 597 0.34 -27.38 -10.30
CA ALA A 597 1.34 -26.84 -9.36
C ALA A 597 1.29 -27.51 -7.97
N GLY A 598 0.39 -28.48 -7.75
CA GLY A 598 0.25 -29.21 -6.51
C GLY A 598 -0.53 -28.47 -5.41
N LEU A 599 -1.32 -27.47 -5.78
CA LEU A 599 -2.27 -26.84 -4.85
C LEU A 599 -3.53 -27.70 -4.76
N ASP A 600 -3.94 -27.99 -3.53
CA ASP A 600 -5.15 -28.75 -3.23
C ASP A 600 -6.14 -27.96 -2.38
N ASP A 601 -5.81 -26.73 -1.97
CA ASP A 601 -6.55 -25.95 -0.98
C ASP A 601 -7.40 -24.84 -1.58
N PHE A 602 -8.65 -25.18 -1.89
CA PHE A 602 -9.60 -24.29 -2.57
C PHE A 602 -10.84 -24.03 -1.72
N ILE A 603 -11.23 -22.76 -1.61
CA ILE A 603 -12.46 -22.30 -0.98
C ILE A 603 -13.29 -21.54 -2.01
N ALA A 604 -14.49 -22.02 -2.32
CA ALA A 604 -15.47 -21.24 -3.07
C ALA A 604 -16.21 -20.31 -2.09
N GLU A 605 -16.10 -19.00 -2.31
CA GLU A 605 -16.67 -18.00 -1.41
C GLU A 605 -18.03 -17.51 -1.90
N PRO A 606 -19.09 -17.64 -1.08
CA PRO A 606 -20.43 -17.20 -1.48
C PRO A 606 -20.60 -15.70 -1.24
N GLY A 607 -20.99 -14.95 -2.27
CA GLY A 607 -21.48 -13.58 -2.12
C GLY A 607 -22.68 -13.21 -3.01
N SER A 608 -22.94 -14.00 -4.05
CA SER A 608 -24.10 -13.86 -4.94
C SER A 608 -25.39 -14.47 -4.38
N PHE A 609 -26.50 -14.34 -5.14
CA PHE A 609 -27.84 -14.77 -4.73
C PHE A 609 -28.08 -16.30 -4.71
N ASN A 610 -27.05 -17.11 -4.96
CA ASN A 610 -27.08 -18.58 -5.01
C ASN A 610 -26.17 -19.27 -3.96
N PRO A 611 -26.12 -18.82 -2.68
CA PRO A 611 -25.16 -19.33 -1.70
C PRO A 611 -25.37 -20.81 -1.31
N ASN A 612 -26.55 -21.36 -1.62
CA ASN A 612 -26.92 -22.74 -1.31
C ASN A 612 -26.55 -23.74 -2.43
N THR A 613 -26.42 -23.29 -3.68
CA THR A 613 -26.11 -24.16 -4.83
C THR A 613 -24.66 -24.06 -5.27
N MET A 614 -23.98 -22.95 -4.94
CA MET A 614 -22.60 -22.65 -5.34
C MET A 614 -21.63 -23.83 -5.23
N MET A 615 -21.68 -24.62 -4.15
CA MET A 615 -20.82 -25.80 -4.00
C MET A 615 -21.10 -26.88 -5.02
N ALA A 616 -22.38 -27.22 -5.22
CA ALA A 616 -22.80 -28.20 -6.21
C ALA A 616 -22.46 -27.73 -7.64
N ASP A 617 -22.65 -26.45 -7.91
CA ASP A 617 -22.36 -25.81 -9.19
C ASP A 617 -20.85 -25.83 -9.49
N THR A 618 -20.03 -25.50 -8.48
CA THR A 618 -18.57 -25.56 -8.56
C THR A 618 -18.08 -26.99 -8.79
N TRP A 619 -18.63 -27.97 -8.05
CA TRP A 619 -18.27 -29.39 -8.27
C TRP A 619 -18.73 -29.90 -9.64
N ALA A 620 -19.87 -29.42 -10.15
CA ALA A 620 -20.35 -29.74 -11.49
C ALA A 620 -19.45 -29.16 -12.58
N LEU A 621 -19.00 -27.91 -12.43
CA LEU A 621 -18.03 -27.27 -13.32
C LEU A 621 -16.73 -28.09 -13.41
N MET A 622 -16.27 -28.58 -12.26
CA MET A 622 -15.05 -29.37 -12.15
C MET A 622 -15.19 -30.81 -12.66
N GLY A 623 -16.40 -31.24 -13.03
CA GLY A 623 -16.66 -32.63 -13.42
C GLY A 623 -16.45 -33.61 -12.26
N SER A 624 -16.55 -33.13 -11.02
CA SER A 624 -16.25 -33.92 -9.84
C SER A 624 -17.19 -35.13 -9.73
N PRO A 625 -16.67 -36.32 -9.35
CA PRO A 625 -17.51 -37.47 -9.05
C PRO A 625 -18.34 -37.21 -7.79
N ILE A 626 -19.56 -37.75 -7.76
CA ILE A 626 -20.32 -37.94 -6.52
C ILE A 626 -19.70 -39.14 -5.79
N TYR A 627 -19.57 -39.07 -4.47
CA TYR A 627 -19.01 -40.16 -3.66
C TYR A 627 -19.73 -41.50 -3.95
N SER A 628 -19.12 -42.38 -4.77
CA SER A 628 -19.69 -43.67 -5.16
C SER A 628 -18.60 -44.73 -5.36
N THR A 629 -18.91 -45.98 -4.99
CA THR A 629 -18.03 -47.16 -5.07
C THR A 629 -18.05 -47.87 -6.43
N ALA A 630 -18.86 -47.41 -7.38
CA ALA A 630 -18.91 -47.88 -8.78
C ALA A 630 -18.94 -46.67 -9.73
N LYS A 631 -18.61 -46.86 -11.03
CA LYS A 631 -18.53 -45.81 -12.10
C LYS A 631 -19.38 -44.59 -11.75
N ALA A 632 -18.75 -43.59 -11.13
CA ALA A 632 -19.48 -42.59 -10.37
C ALA A 632 -20.20 -41.61 -11.32
N PRO A 633 -21.51 -41.36 -11.15
CA PRO A 633 -22.13 -40.19 -11.77
C PRO A 633 -21.41 -38.93 -11.28
N THR A 634 -21.25 -37.93 -12.16
CA THR A 634 -20.67 -36.64 -11.79
C THR A 634 -21.74 -35.72 -11.22
N PHE A 635 -21.35 -34.67 -10.47
CA PHE A 635 -22.31 -33.68 -9.97
C PHE A 635 -23.17 -33.07 -11.08
N ARG A 636 -22.59 -32.85 -12.27
CA ARG A 636 -23.33 -32.41 -13.46
C ARG A 636 -24.47 -33.36 -13.87
N SER A 637 -24.26 -34.67 -13.74
CA SER A 637 -25.27 -35.66 -14.15
C SER A 637 -26.48 -35.73 -13.21
N VAL A 638 -26.41 -35.13 -12.01
CA VAL A 638 -27.47 -35.21 -10.99
C VAL A 638 -28.09 -33.84 -10.69
N HIS A 639 -27.34 -32.75 -10.81
CA HIS A 639 -27.73 -31.40 -10.40
C HIS A 639 -29.02 -30.87 -11.07
N GLU A 640 -29.38 -31.36 -12.27
CA GLU A 640 -30.61 -30.99 -12.98
C GLU A 640 -31.63 -32.14 -13.13
N GLN A 641 -31.38 -33.29 -12.49
CA GLN A 641 -32.32 -34.41 -12.51
C GLN A 641 -33.35 -34.31 -11.37
N HIS A 642 -34.36 -35.18 -11.38
CA HIS A 642 -35.44 -35.19 -10.37
C HIS A 642 -34.93 -35.24 -8.92
N PHE A 643 -33.71 -35.77 -8.69
CA PHE A 643 -33.03 -35.82 -7.39
C PHE A 643 -32.12 -34.60 -7.09
N GLY A 644 -31.92 -33.68 -8.05
CA GLY A 644 -31.10 -32.47 -7.92
C GLY A 644 -31.83 -31.23 -7.40
N TYR A 645 -33.18 -31.26 -7.33
CA TYR A 645 -33.93 -30.20 -6.68
C TYR A 645 -33.74 -30.29 -5.16
N HIS A 646 -33.09 -29.29 -4.57
CA HIS A 646 -32.81 -29.19 -3.12
C HIS A 646 -34.05 -28.97 -2.23
N ASN A 647 -35.27 -29.15 -2.77
CA ASN A 647 -36.48 -29.24 -1.97
C ASN A 647 -36.86 -30.72 -1.85
N PRO A 648 -37.01 -31.31 -0.64
CA PRO A 648 -37.72 -32.56 -0.54
C PRO A 648 -39.09 -32.36 -1.19
N ALA A 649 -39.58 -33.36 -1.92
CA ALA A 649 -40.92 -33.30 -2.51
C ALA A 649 -41.91 -32.86 -1.43
N THR A 650 -42.49 -31.66 -1.59
CA THR A 650 -43.40 -31.08 -0.59
C THR A 650 -44.69 -31.88 -0.49
N TYR A 651 -44.94 -32.76 -1.45
CA TYR A 651 -46.02 -33.73 -1.49
C TYR A 651 -45.58 -34.90 -2.37
N ILE A 652 -45.73 -36.12 -1.85
CA ILE A 652 -45.69 -37.35 -2.65
C ILE A 652 -47.11 -37.57 -3.17
N VAL A 653 -47.28 -37.68 -4.48
CA VAL A 653 -48.57 -38.00 -5.13
C VAL A 653 -48.44 -39.33 -5.86
N GLY A 654 -49.41 -40.22 -5.68
CA GLY A 654 -49.41 -41.59 -6.23
C GLY A 654 -49.56 -42.65 -5.14
N ALA A 655 -49.21 -43.89 -5.43
CA ALA A 655 -49.38 -45.03 -4.51
C ALA A 655 -48.60 -44.92 -3.18
N TYR A 656 -47.66 -43.97 -3.10
CA TYR A 656 -46.86 -43.64 -1.92
C TYR A 656 -47.40 -42.45 -1.11
N ALA A 657 -48.43 -41.74 -1.60
CA ALA A 657 -49.11 -40.71 -0.84
C ALA A 657 -49.86 -41.38 0.33
N PRO A 658 -49.75 -40.90 1.58
CA PRO A 658 -50.57 -41.42 2.66
C PRO A 658 -52.04 -41.19 2.30
N SER A 659 -52.78 -42.27 2.01
CA SER A 659 -54.23 -42.19 1.90
C SER A 659 -54.81 -42.04 3.31
N ASN A 660 -55.98 -41.42 3.44
CA ASN A 660 -56.71 -41.38 4.70
C ASN A 660 -57.29 -42.76 5.11
N GLU A 661 -56.84 -43.83 4.46
CA GLU A 661 -57.24 -45.21 4.75
C GLU A 661 -56.11 -45.90 5.52
N TRP A 662 -56.47 -46.57 6.61
CA TRP A 662 -55.53 -47.34 7.41
C TRP A 662 -54.93 -48.47 6.56
N ARG A 663 -53.60 -48.47 6.38
CA ARG A 663 -52.84 -49.54 5.72
C ARG A 663 -51.72 -50.02 6.62
N LEU A 664 -51.38 -51.30 6.52
CA LEU A 664 -50.26 -51.87 7.28
C LEU A 664 -48.93 -51.42 6.65
N TRP A 665 -47.91 -51.19 7.48
CA TRP A 665 -46.57 -50.80 7.02
C TRP A 665 -45.94 -51.76 6.00
N SER A 666 -46.36 -53.03 5.99
CA SER A 666 -45.95 -54.05 5.03
C SER A 666 -46.55 -53.92 3.63
N GLU A 667 -47.59 -53.09 3.48
CA GLU A 667 -48.34 -52.89 2.23
C GLU A 667 -47.92 -51.62 1.49
N VAL A 668 -47.06 -50.80 2.12
CA VAL A 668 -46.39 -49.68 1.47
C VAL A 668 -45.15 -50.27 0.79
N PRO A 669 -45.00 -50.14 -0.54
CA PRO A 669 -43.76 -50.54 -1.18
C PRO A 669 -42.61 -49.76 -0.54
N MET A 670 -41.51 -50.43 -0.17
CA MET A 670 -40.29 -49.72 0.21
C MET A 670 -39.57 -49.31 -1.08
N GLU A 671 -39.01 -48.09 -1.09
CA GLU A 671 -38.26 -47.52 -2.22
C GLU A 671 -37.25 -48.48 -2.85
#